data_AF-D8M6R9-F1
#
_entry.id   AF-D8M6R9-F1
#
_cell.length_a   1.000
_cell.length_b   1.000
_cell.length_c   1.000
_cell.angle_alpha   90.00
_cell.angle_beta   90.00
_cell.angle_gamma   90.00
#
_symmetry.space_group_name_H-M   'P 1'
#
loop_
_entity.id
_entity.type
_entity.pdbx_description
1 polymer ?
#
loop_
_entity_poly.entity_id
_entity_poly.type
_entity_poly.pdbx_seq_one_letter_code
_entity_poly.pdbx_strand_id
1 'polypeptide(L)'
;MGNSSTEKQVTSVELAPVNHDETKGPNDAVPKGNDISPNTESEKKNSEPTTVVADVIPFEKSKSGTSCCARFWHQYFPITSWLPKYKKEYFSFDLIAGLTVGIMAIPQGMAYAMLANLPPIYGLYGCITPVFMYGLFGTSSHVHIGPFALVSMMVSSTLSYINADTNQEDYLLAVSTLSLICGILFIILGVCRCGVVTRLLSETIVTAFTTASAFNIGGSQLKHYWGVSCDADVFLEIIRTLFFTETRKSFNWWAFLLGGSATVLLYLMKWANKKLLPKKPVVVFAGDLHSGDVDLRPEASLESEVSRRLRHRARYSALSLSADRLGLPPMIIPDFKNLDKIIPGAIMICIVGYAITVSLGKIFARRFDYPLDDNQELVALGAASAVGAFFSCYPPAGSLSRSALAANCGTFLILRRPLEARSPLHNFISPLLIILCLFILTDVIIYIPNASLAAIVIVNLFSLFAQFAELKPLWRTSWADFLSFLVCLVLTITLGTEAGLIGGVVSSLLCLVICILVARKQAPGDGKGLEPLTVPENVGVITCPASLHFLNRDTYRNRVEASLPRKKMVMDLRRVRYIDASALITLKELQKQWNKKEERIFFVAETDYVESKLKAYGADDVKVRKSSVLDITGEGQFSSSYLFSFLFLRSFRDMRTSEGQSLLNNDYHRKEPRRSPVLFFVIGALSCVVVIYFLMSSISTFYTSHSLRSDYSKSKNFDLLIVADLDKKSRVDTDSKGKWYSVMKKGQLTKQPNGTFSIEWVDETKLYTKISEAGRGMELSALVRYNNRLYSFDDRTGLVFEVVNGKAIPRHILMEGDGNNDKGQKTEWATVKDGKMYVGSFGKEYTNPDGSIKNTNNMWISIIDSNGHVEHEDWTDRFNKLRDAAGCPYPGYMIHEAISWSPHRKQWVILPRRVSKKPYDENLDERRGSNTVILASEDFSEIEVRKITKKTPTRGFSDFKFLPGSKDSVIVALKSEENEEEKTQNSYIMVFNLDGTMLMEETEIPGMMKFEGLEFM
;
A
#
# COMPACT_ATOMS: atom_id res chain seq x y z
N MET A 1 -30.89 61.91 -27.84
CA MET A 1 -30.78 63.38 -27.57
C MET A 1 -30.25 63.52 -26.16
N GLY A 2 -29.25 64.34 -25.83
CA GLY A 2 -28.38 65.17 -26.67
C GLY A 2 -27.51 66.08 -25.79
N ASN A 3 -26.35 66.53 -26.29
CA ASN A 3 -25.35 67.41 -25.64
C ASN A 3 -24.62 66.77 -24.43
N SER A 4 -23.31 66.93 -24.17
CA SER A 4 -22.36 68.07 -24.28
C SER A 4 -22.53 69.10 -23.15
N SER A 5 -21.49 69.76 -22.60
CA SER A 5 -20.03 69.75 -22.88
C SER A 5 -19.27 70.60 -21.84
N THR A 6 -17.93 70.44 -21.73
CA THR A 6 -16.94 71.44 -21.22
C THR A 6 -17.07 71.86 -19.74
N GLU A 7 -16.09 72.44 -19.02
CA GLU A 7 -14.67 72.86 -19.25
C GLU A 7 -13.92 72.73 -17.89
N LYS A 8 -12.69 73.16 -17.52
CA LYS A 8 -11.52 73.96 -18.01
C LYS A 8 -10.28 73.42 -17.19
N GLN A 9 -9.01 73.85 -17.12
CA GLN A 9 -8.08 74.95 -17.54
C GLN A 9 -6.74 74.26 -17.97
N VAL A 10 -5.71 74.80 -18.68
CA VAL A 10 -5.00 76.12 -18.75
C VAL A 10 -3.99 76.28 -17.58
N THR A 11 -2.68 76.60 -17.70
CA THR A 11 -1.73 77.14 -18.74
C THR A 11 -0.32 76.48 -18.54
N SER A 12 0.77 76.63 -19.34
CA SER A 12 1.04 76.81 -20.80
C SER A 12 2.55 77.10 -21.07
N VAL A 13 3.11 76.66 -22.22
CA VAL A 13 4.23 77.30 -23.01
C VAL A 13 5.67 77.34 -22.39
N GLU A 14 6.81 77.34 -23.11
CA GLU A 14 7.31 76.76 -24.40
C GLU A 14 8.84 77.04 -24.54
N LEU A 15 9.49 76.56 -25.63
CA LEU A 15 10.77 76.98 -26.26
C LEU A 15 12.07 76.19 -26.01
N ALA A 16 12.93 76.21 -27.04
CA ALA A 16 14.23 75.54 -27.23
C ALA A 16 15.23 76.58 -27.87
N PRO A 17 16.39 76.31 -28.56
CA PRO A 17 17.04 75.03 -28.96
C PRO A 17 18.62 75.01 -29.02
N VAL A 18 19.20 73.94 -29.63
CA VAL A 18 20.44 73.90 -30.50
C VAL A 18 21.89 73.91 -29.91
N ASN A 19 22.57 72.76 -30.13
CA ASN A 19 23.94 72.47 -30.66
C ASN A 19 25.34 72.69 -29.96
N HIS A 20 26.17 71.64 -30.17
CA HIS A 20 27.63 71.55 -30.52
C HIS A 20 28.80 71.66 -29.48
N ASP A 21 29.73 70.68 -29.59
CA ASP A 21 31.22 70.74 -29.55
C ASP A 21 31.99 71.06 -28.24
N GLU A 22 33.21 70.56 -27.94
CA GLU A 22 34.04 69.44 -28.49
C GLU A 22 35.19 69.01 -27.51
N THR A 23 35.87 67.87 -27.80
CA THR A 23 37.16 67.36 -27.21
C THR A 23 37.17 66.88 -25.73
N LYS A 24 38.10 66.03 -25.23
CA LYS A 24 39.38 65.45 -25.74
C LYS A 24 39.65 64.05 -25.11
N GLY A 25 40.49 63.22 -25.74
CA GLY A 25 40.89 61.85 -25.29
C GLY A 25 42.11 61.81 -24.33
N PRO A 26 43.01 60.78 -24.35
CA PRO A 26 43.23 59.80 -25.43
C PRO A 26 43.60 58.33 -25.03
N ASN A 27 43.72 57.44 -26.04
CA ASN A 27 44.49 56.17 -26.11
C ASN A 27 44.12 55.02 -25.12
N ASP A 28 44.19 53.72 -25.42
CA ASP A 28 44.65 52.90 -26.59
C ASP A 28 43.99 51.48 -26.46
N ALA A 29 43.96 50.50 -27.39
CA ALA A 29 44.55 50.30 -28.72
C ALA A 29 43.68 49.33 -29.58
N VAL A 30 44.27 48.72 -30.62
CA VAL A 30 43.69 47.85 -31.70
C VAL A 30 44.78 46.73 -31.99
N PRO A 31 44.63 45.60 -32.76
CA PRO A 31 43.78 45.45 -33.96
C PRO A 31 43.26 44.06 -34.46
N LYS A 32 42.36 44.13 -35.47
CA LYS A 32 42.03 43.16 -36.56
C LYS A 32 41.33 41.81 -36.19
N GLY A 33 40.39 41.30 -37.00
CA GLY A 33 39.70 41.90 -38.16
C GLY A 33 39.05 40.86 -39.11
N ASN A 34 38.05 41.30 -39.90
CA ASN A 34 37.52 40.68 -41.14
C ASN A 34 36.75 39.34 -40.97
N ASP A 35 35.71 38.98 -41.75
CA ASP A 35 34.89 39.73 -42.73
C ASP A 35 33.59 38.98 -43.14
N ILE A 36 32.73 39.66 -43.92
CA ILE A 36 31.72 39.11 -44.87
C ILE A 36 30.40 38.49 -44.32
N SER A 37 29.31 38.91 -44.94
CA SER A 37 27.91 38.41 -44.92
C SER A 37 27.47 38.15 -46.40
N PRO A 38 26.19 37.94 -46.82
CA PRO A 38 24.90 37.81 -46.12
C PRO A 38 23.98 36.66 -46.69
N ASN A 39 22.66 36.74 -46.46
CA ASN A 39 21.55 36.17 -47.28
C ASN A 39 21.33 34.63 -47.27
N THR A 40 20.12 34.07 -47.52
CA THR A 40 18.73 34.59 -47.66
C THR A 40 17.69 33.50 -47.31
N GLU A 41 16.41 33.90 -47.12
CA GLU A 41 15.16 33.11 -47.30
C GLU A 41 14.94 31.88 -46.36
N SER A 42 13.80 31.64 -45.69
CA SER A 42 12.36 31.66 -46.05
C SER A 42 11.94 30.48 -46.96
N GLU A 43 10.84 29.74 -46.74
CA GLU A 43 9.71 29.90 -45.81
C GLU A 43 8.91 28.57 -45.65
N LYS A 44 7.82 28.60 -44.85
CA LYS A 44 6.65 27.69 -44.81
C LYS A 44 6.76 26.28 -44.17
N LYS A 45 6.16 26.23 -42.98
CA LYS A 45 5.38 25.14 -42.32
C LYS A 45 4.96 23.94 -43.20
N ASN A 46 4.95 22.75 -42.58
CA ASN A 46 3.69 22.08 -42.26
C ASN A 46 3.83 21.11 -41.06
N SER A 47 2.68 20.67 -40.52
CA SER A 47 2.56 20.02 -39.20
C SER A 47 2.35 18.50 -39.26
N GLU A 48 3.06 17.76 -38.41
CA GLU A 48 2.77 16.36 -38.06
C GLU A 48 2.62 16.18 -36.54
N PRO A 49 1.92 15.13 -36.05
CA PRO A 49 1.40 15.09 -34.69
C PRO A 49 2.45 14.74 -33.63
N THR A 50 2.37 15.41 -32.48
CA THR A 50 3.13 15.04 -31.27
C THR A 50 2.65 13.71 -30.69
N THR A 51 3.26 12.62 -31.11
CA THR A 51 3.17 11.33 -30.42
C THR A 51 3.79 11.45 -29.04
N VAL A 52 3.02 11.17 -27.97
CA VAL A 52 3.57 11.08 -26.61
C VAL A 52 4.39 9.80 -26.50
N VAL A 53 5.66 9.87 -26.89
CA VAL A 53 6.66 8.86 -26.56
C VAL A 53 6.87 8.94 -25.05
N ALA A 54 6.59 7.84 -24.35
CA ALA A 54 6.89 7.76 -22.92
C ALA A 54 8.41 7.86 -22.72
N ASP A 55 8.85 8.72 -21.80
CA ASP A 55 10.26 8.93 -21.50
C ASP A 55 10.94 7.64 -21.01
N VAL A 56 11.53 6.89 -21.93
CA VAL A 56 12.52 5.86 -21.63
C VAL A 56 13.79 6.59 -21.22
N ILE A 57 13.83 7.00 -19.94
CA ILE A 57 14.94 7.74 -19.32
C ILE A 57 16.27 7.09 -19.75
N PRO A 58 17.09 7.76 -20.58
CA PRO A 58 18.38 7.23 -20.99
C PRO A 58 19.23 7.01 -19.73
N PHE A 59 19.87 5.85 -19.61
CA PHE A 59 20.63 5.51 -18.40
C PHE A 59 21.87 6.41 -18.27
N GLU A 60 21.67 7.56 -17.60
CA GLU A 60 22.63 8.64 -17.56
C GLU A 60 23.91 8.18 -16.84
N LYS A 61 25.00 8.06 -17.61
CA LYS A 61 26.31 7.67 -17.09
C LYS A 61 26.95 8.83 -16.34
N SER A 62 26.40 9.12 -15.17
CA SER A 62 26.93 10.02 -14.15
C SER A 62 28.43 9.81 -13.97
N LYS A 63 29.21 10.83 -14.35
CA LYS A 63 30.66 10.90 -14.13
C LYS A 63 30.93 11.68 -12.83
N SER A 64 31.12 10.96 -11.73
CA SER A 64 31.94 11.44 -10.62
C SER A 64 33.07 10.42 -10.37
N GLY A 65 34.32 10.91 -10.28
CA GLY A 65 35.48 10.06 -9.95
C GLY A 65 35.46 9.53 -8.51
N THR A 66 34.54 10.04 -7.70
CA THR A 66 34.26 9.66 -6.32
C THR A 66 32.80 9.17 -6.24
N SER A 67 32.52 7.92 -5.84
CA SER A 67 33.43 6.80 -5.58
C SER A 67 32.74 5.48 -5.94
N CYS A 68 33.45 4.59 -6.65
CA CYS A 68 32.96 3.24 -6.94
C CYS A 68 32.66 2.47 -5.64
N CYS A 69 33.54 2.62 -4.64
CA CYS A 69 33.34 2.06 -3.31
C CYS A 69 32.10 2.65 -2.63
N ALA A 70 31.85 3.96 -2.70
CA ALA A 70 30.64 4.55 -2.10
C ALA A 70 29.35 3.99 -2.73
N ARG A 71 29.33 3.78 -4.06
CA ARG A 71 28.19 3.17 -4.76
C ARG A 71 28.00 1.69 -4.37
N PHE A 72 29.09 0.97 -4.11
CA PHE A 72 29.09 -0.39 -3.55
C PHE A 72 28.57 -0.44 -2.11
N TRP A 73 29.08 0.42 -1.21
CA TRP A 73 28.61 0.53 0.18
C TRP A 73 27.12 0.88 0.26
N HIS A 74 26.63 1.81 -0.58
CA HIS A 74 25.21 2.15 -0.65
C HIS A 74 24.33 1.02 -1.23
N GLN A 75 24.87 0.11 -2.04
CA GLN A 75 24.12 -1.04 -2.53
C GLN A 75 24.03 -2.17 -1.48
N TYR A 76 25.14 -2.52 -0.84
CA TYR A 76 25.20 -3.64 0.10
C TYR A 76 24.87 -3.30 1.55
N PHE A 77 24.87 -2.02 1.95
CA PHE A 77 24.50 -1.57 3.30
C PHE A 77 23.41 -0.48 3.22
N PRO A 78 22.13 -0.84 3.02
CA PRO A 78 21.03 0.11 2.90
C PRO A 78 20.89 1.10 4.06
N ILE A 79 21.37 0.76 5.27
CA ILE A 79 21.48 1.70 6.40
C ILE A 79 22.22 2.99 6.05
N THR A 80 23.24 2.94 5.19
CA THR A 80 23.96 4.13 4.71
C THR A 80 23.11 5.04 3.82
N SER A 81 21.96 4.56 3.34
CA SER A 81 21.05 5.30 2.46
C SER A 81 19.82 5.88 3.18
N TRP A 82 19.34 5.22 4.25
CA TRP A 82 18.17 5.66 5.02
C TRP A 82 18.55 6.42 6.29
N LEU A 83 19.61 6.04 7.01
CA LEU A 83 19.99 6.67 8.28
C LEU A 83 20.38 8.16 8.12
N PRO A 84 21.11 8.60 7.08
CA PRO A 84 21.37 10.03 6.85
C PRO A 84 20.13 10.84 6.45
N LYS A 85 19.06 10.17 6.01
CA LYS A 85 17.76 10.78 5.66
C LYS A 85 16.74 10.71 6.81
N TYR A 86 17.15 10.16 7.95
CA TYR A 86 16.26 9.92 9.07
C TYR A 86 15.88 11.22 9.79
N LYS A 87 14.58 11.44 10.00
CA LYS A 87 14.08 12.61 10.72
C LYS A 87 13.80 12.26 12.17
N LYS A 88 14.10 13.19 13.09
CA LYS A 88 13.73 13.06 14.52
C LYS A 88 12.22 12.82 14.74
N GLU A 89 11.38 13.31 13.81
CA GLU A 89 9.93 13.07 13.76
C GLU A 89 9.55 11.59 13.70
N TYR A 90 10.39 10.71 13.12
CA TYR A 90 10.08 9.30 12.92
C TYR A 90 10.35 8.46 14.19
N PHE A 91 11.21 8.96 15.09
CA PHE A 91 11.72 8.20 16.25
C PHE A 91 10.63 7.72 17.20
N SER A 92 9.60 8.55 17.45
CA SER A 92 8.48 8.17 18.31
C SER A 92 7.61 7.05 17.72
N PHE A 93 7.49 6.98 16.40
CA PHE A 93 6.76 5.91 15.70
C PHE A 93 7.56 4.60 15.70
N ASP A 94 8.84 4.67 15.31
CA ASP A 94 9.75 3.52 15.30
C ASP A 94 9.97 2.94 16.70
N LEU A 95 9.99 3.79 17.74
CA LEU A 95 10.05 3.38 19.14
C LEU A 95 8.82 2.56 19.55
N ILE A 96 7.61 3.02 19.21
CA ILE A 96 6.38 2.30 19.55
C ILE A 96 6.23 1.03 18.72
N ALA A 97 6.57 1.06 17.43
CA ALA A 97 6.62 -0.13 16.60
C ALA A 97 7.60 -1.17 17.17
N GLY A 98 8.83 -0.76 17.49
CA GLY A 98 9.86 -1.64 18.05
C GLY A 98 9.49 -2.20 19.43
N LEU A 99 8.93 -1.38 20.33
CA LEU A 99 8.44 -1.85 21.63
C LEU A 99 7.27 -2.84 21.48
N THR A 100 6.23 -2.51 20.70
CA THR A 100 5.04 -3.36 20.56
C THR A 100 5.37 -4.69 19.86
N VAL A 101 6.23 -4.65 18.83
CA VAL A 101 6.72 -5.85 18.15
C VAL A 101 7.67 -6.66 19.05
N GLY A 102 8.53 -6.01 19.84
CA GLY A 102 9.39 -6.68 20.82
C GLY A 102 8.58 -7.44 21.88
N ILE A 103 7.54 -6.82 22.43
CA ILE A 103 6.60 -7.48 23.36
C ILE A 103 5.94 -8.70 22.71
N MET A 104 5.48 -8.57 21.45
CA MET A 104 4.87 -9.70 20.72
C MET A 104 5.88 -10.82 20.40
N ALA A 105 7.14 -10.45 20.12
CA ALA A 105 8.19 -11.38 19.72
C ALA A 105 8.72 -12.25 20.86
N ILE A 106 8.53 -11.86 22.14
CA ILE A 106 8.93 -12.67 23.31
C ILE A 106 8.19 -14.02 23.35
N PRO A 107 6.84 -14.08 23.53
CA PRO A 107 6.14 -15.36 23.62
C PRO A 107 6.09 -16.09 22.27
N GLN A 108 6.04 -15.38 21.13
CA GLN A 108 6.09 -16.01 19.81
C GLN A 108 7.45 -16.68 19.56
N GLY A 109 8.56 -16.00 19.85
CA GLY A 109 9.90 -16.56 19.71
C GLY A 109 10.07 -17.82 20.57
N MET A 110 9.70 -17.74 21.85
CA MET A 110 9.72 -18.87 22.78
C MET A 110 8.96 -20.10 22.25
N ALA A 111 7.72 -19.90 21.79
CA ALA A 111 6.90 -21.00 21.28
C ALA A 111 7.41 -21.55 19.93
N TYR A 112 8.05 -20.72 19.10
CA TYR A 112 8.66 -21.16 17.85
C TYR A 112 9.98 -21.91 18.07
N ALA A 113 10.76 -21.61 19.11
CA ALA A 113 11.91 -22.45 19.48
C ALA A 113 11.46 -23.88 19.86
N MET A 114 10.34 -24.03 20.58
CA MET A 114 9.78 -25.35 20.89
C MET A 114 9.37 -26.15 19.64
N LEU A 115 8.98 -25.48 18.54
CA LEU A 115 8.73 -26.11 17.24
C LEU A 115 10.01 -26.58 16.53
N ALA A 116 11.18 -26.08 16.91
CA ALA A 116 12.48 -26.54 16.43
C ALA A 116 13.11 -27.58 17.37
N ASN A 117 12.34 -28.13 18.32
CA ASN A 117 12.82 -28.92 19.47
C ASN A 117 13.96 -28.23 20.26
N LEU A 118 13.94 -26.89 20.31
CA LEU A 118 14.90 -26.07 21.06
C LEU A 118 14.28 -25.54 22.37
N PRO A 119 15.10 -25.32 23.42
CA PRO A 119 14.63 -24.62 24.61
C PRO A 119 14.11 -23.20 24.27
N PRO A 120 13.02 -22.72 24.90
CA PRO A 120 12.38 -21.43 24.60
C PRO A 120 13.32 -20.21 24.50
N ILE A 121 14.42 -20.17 25.25
CA ILE A 121 15.41 -19.08 25.23
C ILE A 121 16.06 -18.87 23.85
N TYR A 122 16.25 -19.92 23.06
CA TYR A 122 16.81 -19.83 21.69
C TYR A 122 15.90 -19.04 20.75
N GLY A 123 14.60 -18.96 21.08
CA GLY A 123 13.64 -18.10 20.41
C GLY A 123 13.84 -16.61 20.74
N LEU A 124 14.25 -16.30 21.97
CA LEU A 124 14.61 -14.93 22.35
C LEU A 124 15.93 -14.51 21.70
N TYR A 125 16.93 -15.40 21.64
CA TYR A 125 18.17 -15.17 20.90
C TYR A 125 17.92 -14.91 19.42
N GLY A 126 17.09 -15.74 18.75
CA GLY A 126 16.69 -15.54 17.36
C GLY A 126 15.95 -14.21 17.09
N CYS A 127 15.35 -13.59 18.12
CA CYS A 127 14.75 -12.26 18.03
C CYS A 127 15.74 -11.10 18.28
N ILE A 128 17.01 -11.37 18.59
CA ILE A 128 18.05 -10.37 18.82
C ILE A 128 18.95 -10.24 17.57
N THR A 129 19.92 -11.15 17.41
CA THR A 129 21.00 -10.99 16.42
C THR A 129 20.51 -10.96 14.98
N PRO A 130 19.63 -11.88 14.52
CA PRO A 130 19.15 -11.87 13.13
C PRO A 130 18.37 -10.61 12.79
N VAL A 131 17.56 -10.11 13.73
CA VAL A 131 16.71 -8.92 13.55
C VAL A 131 17.56 -7.65 13.45
N PHE A 132 18.57 -7.53 14.32
CA PHE A 132 19.54 -6.43 14.27
C PHE A 132 20.31 -6.41 12.94
N MET A 133 20.77 -7.56 12.45
CA MET A 133 21.43 -7.68 11.15
C MET A 133 20.50 -7.30 9.99
N TYR A 134 19.23 -7.70 10.03
CA TYR A 134 18.25 -7.30 9.03
C TYR A 134 18.02 -5.79 9.01
N GLY A 135 18.06 -5.10 10.15
CA GLY A 135 18.02 -3.64 10.22
C GLY A 135 19.20 -2.93 9.55
N LEU A 136 20.36 -3.59 9.44
CA LEU A 136 21.56 -3.07 8.74
C LEU A 136 21.49 -3.31 7.22
N PHE A 137 21.09 -4.52 6.83
CA PHE A 137 21.26 -5.05 5.47
C PHE A 137 19.97 -5.05 4.63
N GLY A 138 18.78 -5.05 5.24
CA GLY A 138 17.49 -5.12 4.55
C GLY A 138 17.11 -3.81 3.82
N THR A 139 16.32 -3.94 2.76
CA THR A 139 15.74 -2.79 2.01
C THR A 139 14.32 -2.46 2.45
N SER A 140 13.58 -3.44 2.96
CA SER A 140 12.22 -3.23 3.49
C SER A 140 12.22 -2.43 4.80
N SER A 141 11.53 -1.29 4.79
CA SER A 141 11.34 -0.48 6.01
C SER A 141 10.39 -1.12 7.03
N HIS A 142 9.55 -2.09 6.62
CA HIS A 142 8.42 -2.57 7.41
C HIS A 142 8.48 -4.06 7.77
N VAL A 143 9.39 -4.83 7.17
CA VAL A 143 9.52 -6.26 7.47
C VAL A 143 10.29 -6.44 8.77
N HIS A 144 9.76 -7.31 9.63
CA HIS A 144 10.42 -7.77 10.85
C HIS A 144 10.65 -9.28 10.76
N ILE A 145 11.91 -9.70 10.75
CA ILE A 145 12.31 -11.11 10.66
C ILE A 145 12.51 -11.75 12.04
N GLY A 146 12.86 -13.03 12.09
CA GLY A 146 13.27 -13.76 13.29
C GLY A 146 12.67 -15.17 13.31
N PRO A 147 12.45 -15.78 14.48
CA PRO A 147 11.71 -17.03 14.64
C PRO A 147 10.40 -17.06 13.87
N PHE A 148 10.16 -18.17 13.17
CA PHE A 148 8.95 -18.39 12.39
C PHE A 148 8.58 -19.87 12.42
N ALA A 149 7.32 -20.18 12.74
CA ALA A 149 6.84 -21.54 13.00
C ALA A 149 7.23 -22.57 11.93
N LEU A 150 7.05 -22.22 10.65
CA LEU A 150 7.33 -23.09 9.51
C LEU A 150 8.82 -23.44 9.40
N VAL A 151 9.70 -22.44 9.47
CA VAL A 151 11.15 -22.63 9.43
C VAL A 151 11.64 -23.38 10.67
N SER A 152 10.98 -23.20 11.81
CA SER A 152 11.27 -23.93 13.05
C SER A 152 11.01 -25.44 12.89
N MET A 153 9.87 -25.82 12.32
CA MET A 153 9.58 -27.24 11.99
C MET A 153 10.46 -27.79 10.87
N MET A 154 10.93 -26.96 9.95
CA MET A 154 11.92 -27.42 8.95
C MET A 154 13.28 -27.68 9.62
N VAL A 155 13.67 -26.89 10.63
CA VAL A 155 14.87 -27.15 11.44
C VAL A 155 14.74 -28.45 12.23
N SER A 156 13.60 -28.75 12.86
CA SER A 156 13.42 -30.05 13.55
C SER A 156 13.46 -31.22 12.56
N SER A 157 12.72 -31.12 11.46
CA SER A 157 12.61 -32.19 10.46
C SER A 157 13.97 -32.49 9.80
N THR A 158 14.72 -31.47 9.38
CA THR A 158 16.07 -31.61 8.83
C THR A 158 17.08 -32.22 9.82
N LEU A 159 16.91 -31.98 11.12
CA LEU A 159 17.83 -32.46 12.17
C LEU A 159 17.32 -33.69 12.94
N SER A 160 16.21 -34.30 12.49
CA SER A 160 15.59 -35.50 13.06
C SER A 160 16.51 -36.73 13.15
N TYR A 161 17.66 -36.72 12.46
CA TYR A 161 18.72 -37.73 12.60
C TYR A 161 19.53 -37.60 13.91
N ILE A 162 19.31 -36.56 14.72
CA ILE A 162 19.84 -36.38 16.08
C ILE A 162 18.65 -36.28 17.03
N ASN A 163 18.59 -37.14 18.05
CA ASN A 163 17.57 -37.00 19.10
C ASN A 163 17.97 -35.88 20.08
N ALA A 164 17.17 -34.82 20.13
CA ALA A 164 17.41 -33.64 20.97
C ALA A 164 17.27 -33.91 22.47
N ASP A 165 16.43 -34.87 22.88
CA ASP A 165 16.21 -35.24 24.28
C ASP A 165 17.39 -36.07 24.86
N THR A 166 18.22 -36.70 24.01
CA THR A 166 19.42 -37.45 24.45
C THR A 166 20.73 -36.71 24.20
N ASN A 167 20.89 -36.06 23.04
CA ASN A 167 22.14 -35.46 22.57
C ASN A 167 21.99 -33.96 22.32
N GLN A 168 21.55 -33.22 23.34
CA GLN A 168 21.21 -31.80 23.23
C GLN A 168 22.39 -30.93 22.71
N GLU A 169 23.63 -31.20 23.11
CA GLU A 169 24.80 -30.43 22.66
C GLU A 169 25.08 -30.62 21.15
N ASP A 170 25.08 -31.85 20.65
CA ASP A 170 25.22 -32.15 19.21
C ASP A 170 24.10 -31.50 18.39
N TYR A 171 22.87 -31.53 18.91
CA TYR A 171 21.70 -30.91 18.27
C TYR A 171 21.87 -29.38 18.15
N LEU A 172 22.35 -28.72 19.21
CA LEU A 172 22.61 -27.28 19.23
C LEU A 172 23.75 -26.87 18.26
N LEU A 173 24.79 -27.69 18.14
CA LEU A 173 25.86 -27.51 17.15
C LEU A 173 25.33 -27.69 15.72
N ALA A 174 24.49 -28.71 15.48
CA ALA A 174 23.89 -28.97 14.17
C ALA A 174 22.90 -27.86 13.74
N VAL A 175 22.09 -27.33 14.67
CA VAL A 175 21.25 -26.14 14.45
C VAL A 175 22.09 -24.92 14.07
N SER A 176 23.20 -24.69 14.76
CA SER A 176 24.10 -23.57 14.47
C SER A 176 24.76 -23.72 13.09
N THR A 177 25.10 -24.95 12.71
CA THR A 177 25.64 -25.28 11.37
C THR A 177 24.61 -25.12 10.27
N LEU A 178 23.38 -25.57 10.47
CA LEU A 178 22.26 -25.35 9.55
C LEU A 178 22.00 -23.84 9.36
N SER A 179 22.06 -23.05 10.44
CA SER A 179 21.96 -21.59 10.39
C SER A 179 23.07 -20.94 9.56
N LEU A 180 24.32 -21.39 9.73
CA LEU A 180 25.47 -20.90 8.94
C LEU A 180 25.37 -21.27 7.46
N ILE A 181 25.00 -22.52 7.14
CA ILE A 181 24.86 -22.99 5.75
C ILE A 181 23.71 -22.26 5.04
N CYS A 182 22.57 -22.06 5.70
CA CYS A 182 21.50 -21.20 5.17
C CYS A 182 22.01 -19.78 4.90
N GLY A 183 22.78 -19.21 5.82
CA GLY A 183 23.38 -17.88 5.64
C GLY A 183 24.32 -17.78 4.44
N ILE A 184 25.19 -18.76 4.25
CA ILE A 184 26.11 -18.84 3.12
C ILE A 184 25.34 -19.02 1.79
N LEU A 185 24.35 -19.92 1.74
CA LEU A 185 23.51 -20.14 0.55
C LEU A 185 22.75 -18.86 0.15
N PHE A 186 22.15 -18.15 1.12
CA PHE A 186 21.50 -16.86 0.89
C PHE A 186 22.45 -15.80 0.34
N ILE A 187 23.66 -15.65 0.90
CA ILE A 187 24.66 -14.69 0.40
C ILE A 187 25.08 -15.04 -1.03
N ILE A 188 25.34 -16.31 -1.33
CA ILE A 188 25.69 -16.78 -2.68
C ILE A 188 24.56 -16.44 -3.68
N LEU A 189 23.30 -16.76 -3.34
CA LEU A 189 22.15 -16.44 -4.19
C LEU A 189 21.96 -14.93 -4.40
N GLY A 190 22.20 -14.11 -3.37
CA GLY A 190 22.13 -12.66 -3.46
C GLY A 190 23.21 -12.07 -4.37
N VAL A 191 24.47 -12.48 -4.18
CA VAL A 191 25.63 -12.03 -4.97
C VAL A 191 25.52 -12.48 -6.44
N CYS A 192 25.06 -13.71 -6.69
CA CYS A 192 24.76 -14.22 -8.04
C CYS A 192 23.49 -13.60 -8.67
N ARG A 193 22.81 -12.67 -7.99
CA ARG A 193 21.56 -12.02 -8.41
C ARG A 193 20.43 -13.00 -8.75
N CYS A 194 20.34 -14.08 -7.98
CA CYS A 194 19.32 -15.11 -8.10
C CYS A 194 17.98 -14.73 -7.43
N GLY A 195 17.73 -13.46 -7.09
CA GLY A 195 16.47 -13.02 -6.47
C GLY A 195 15.22 -13.37 -7.29
N VAL A 196 15.39 -13.52 -8.60
CA VAL A 196 14.42 -14.02 -9.60
C VAL A 196 13.84 -15.41 -9.27
N VAL A 197 14.53 -16.23 -8.46
CA VAL A 197 14.05 -17.57 -8.03
C VAL A 197 12.66 -17.49 -7.38
N THR A 198 12.31 -16.37 -6.73
CA THR A 198 10.96 -16.18 -6.17
C THR A 198 9.83 -16.14 -7.19
N ARG A 199 10.12 -15.91 -8.48
CA ARG A 199 9.14 -15.99 -9.58
C ARG A 199 8.86 -17.42 -10.03
N LEU A 200 9.59 -18.41 -9.50
CA LEU A 200 9.40 -19.85 -9.79
C LEU A 200 8.41 -20.51 -8.83
N LEU A 201 8.08 -19.86 -7.71
CA LEU A 201 7.01 -20.28 -6.80
C LEU A 201 5.74 -19.47 -7.11
N SER A 202 4.69 -20.15 -7.54
CA SER A 202 3.37 -19.53 -7.66
C SER A 202 2.84 -19.18 -6.26
N GLU A 203 2.21 -18.01 -6.11
CA GLU A 203 1.58 -17.55 -4.86
C GLU A 203 0.61 -18.62 -4.32
N THR A 204 -0.11 -19.32 -5.21
CA THR A 204 -0.96 -20.50 -4.92
C THR A 204 -0.23 -21.60 -4.13
N ILE A 205 1.01 -21.93 -4.48
CA ILE A 205 1.79 -22.99 -3.83
C ILE A 205 2.19 -22.54 -2.43
N VAL A 206 2.60 -21.27 -2.28
CA VAL A 206 2.96 -20.70 -0.98
C VAL A 206 1.75 -20.73 -0.04
N THR A 207 0.56 -20.30 -0.51
CA THR A 207 -0.68 -20.37 0.26
C THR A 207 -1.05 -21.82 0.61
N ALA A 208 -0.98 -22.76 -0.35
CA ALA A 208 -1.27 -24.17 -0.10
C ALA A 208 -0.36 -24.75 0.99
N PHE A 209 0.94 -24.46 0.89
CA PHE A 209 1.97 -24.91 1.82
C PHE A 209 1.79 -24.29 3.21
N THR A 210 1.47 -23.00 3.34
CA THR A 210 1.19 -22.38 4.65
C THR A 210 -0.11 -22.87 5.28
N THR A 211 -1.16 -23.08 4.47
CA THR A 211 -2.45 -23.65 4.93
C THR A 211 -2.25 -25.06 5.47
N ALA A 212 -1.50 -25.89 4.75
CA ALA A 212 -1.30 -27.30 5.09
C ALA A 212 -0.30 -27.49 6.24
N SER A 213 0.77 -26.69 6.27
CA SER A 213 1.72 -26.69 7.38
C SER A 213 1.09 -26.24 8.70
N ALA A 214 0.01 -25.44 8.66
CA ALA A 214 -0.74 -25.09 9.86
C ALA A 214 -1.34 -26.33 10.58
N PHE A 215 -1.59 -27.45 9.88
CA PHE A 215 -1.95 -28.71 10.54
C PHE A 215 -0.76 -29.34 11.27
N ASN A 216 0.42 -29.43 10.66
CA ASN A 216 1.62 -29.98 11.32
C ASN A 216 2.05 -29.11 12.52
N ILE A 217 1.99 -27.78 12.38
CA ILE A 217 2.20 -26.85 13.50
C ILE A 217 1.11 -27.07 14.57
N GLY A 218 -0.16 -27.16 14.19
CA GLY A 218 -1.27 -27.39 15.13
C GLY A 218 -1.13 -28.70 15.92
N GLY A 219 -0.80 -29.79 15.23
CA GLY A 219 -0.56 -31.11 15.81
C GLY A 219 0.61 -31.10 16.78
N SER A 220 1.76 -30.53 16.39
CA SER A 220 2.93 -30.46 17.26
C SER A 220 2.71 -29.59 18.50
N GLN A 221 1.71 -28.69 18.50
CA GLN A 221 1.27 -28.00 19.72
C GLN A 221 0.38 -28.85 20.64
N LEU A 222 -0.34 -29.84 20.11
CA LEU A 222 -1.19 -30.72 20.94
C LEU A 222 -0.37 -31.53 21.96
N LYS A 223 0.89 -31.87 21.68
CA LYS A 223 1.77 -32.59 22.63
C LYS A 223 1.98 -31.80 23.93
N HIS A 224 2.02 -30.46 23.84
CA HIS A 224 2.11 -29.57 25.01
C HIS A 224 0.79 -29.42 25.79
N TYR A 225 -0.37 -29.58 25.14
CA TYR A 225 -1.67 -29.67 25.83
C TYR A 225 -1.86 -31.04 26.49
N TRP A 226 -1.34 -32.10 25.87
CA TRP A 226 -1.32 -33.44 26.44
C TRP A 226 -0.37 -33.54 27.64
N GLY A 227 0.67 -32.69 27.67
CA GLY A 227 1.72 -32.68 28.69
C GLY A 227 2.75 -33.79 28.52
N VAL A 228 3.01 -34.23 27.28
CA VAL A 228 3.90 -35.36 26.95
C VAL A 228 4.86 -34.99 25.82
N SER A 229 6.10 -35.51 25.85
CA SER A 229 7.02 -35.46 24.71
C SER A 229 6.55 -36.38 23.57
N CYS A 230 6.86 -36.01 22.34
CA CYS A 230 6.55 -36.78 21.13
C CYS A 230 7.43 -36.30 19.99
N ASP A 231 8.11 -37.24 19.34
CA ASP A 231 9.16 -37.00 18.34
C ASP A 231 8.60 -36.94 16.90
N ALA A 232 7.29 -37.16 16.73
CA ALA A 232 6.62 -37.05 15.45
C ALA A 232 6.41 -35.57 15.06
N ASP A 233 6.78 -35.22 13.83
CA ASP A 233 6.58 -33.89 13.24
C ASP A 233 5.38 -33.83 12.26
N VAL A 234 4.86 -34.98 11.80
CA VAL A 234 3.73 -35.07 10.85
C VAL A 234 2.39 -35.14 11.61
N PHE A 235 1.41 -34.32 11.20
CA PHE A 235 0.11 -34.20 11.89
C PHE A 235 -0.59 -35.56 12.14
N LEU A 236 -0.66 -36.43 11.13
CA LEU A 236 -1.33 -37.73 11.26
C LEU A 236 -0.60 -38.68 12.22
N GLU A 237 0.72 -38.62 12.28
CA GLU A 237 1.55 -39.44 13.18
C GLU A 237 1.44 -38.95 14.63
N ILE A 238 1.38 -37.63 14.84
CA ILE A 238 1.16 -37.02 16.15
C ILE A 238 -0.23 -37.41 16.68
N ILE A 239 -1.28 -37.28 15.87
CA ILE A 239 -2.64 -37.70 16.26
C ILE A 239 -2.69 -39.21 16.54
N ARG A 240 -2.02 -40.04 15.73
CA ARG A 240 -1.90 -41.48 15.98
C ARG A 240 -1.23 -41.77 17.33
N THR A 241 -0.12 -41.09 17.62
CA THR A 241 0.67 -41.31 18.85
C THR A 241 -0.08 -40.84 20.10
N LEU A 242 -0.74 -39.68 20.06
CA LEU A 242 -1.46 -39.13 21.22
C LEU A 242 -2.73 -39.91 21.57
N PHE A 243 -3.49 -40.37 20.57
CA PHE A 243 -4.81 -40.98 20.78
C PHE A 243 -4.84 -42.53 20.78
N PHE A 244 -3.92 -43.18 20.04
CA PHE A 244 -3.98 -44.62 19.76
C PHE A 244 -2.79 -45.43 20.33
N THR A 245 -1.93 -44.82 21.14
CA THR A 245 -0.76 -45.46 21.77
C THR A 245 -0.82 -45.35 23.30
N GLU A 246 0.00 -46.11 24.02
CA GLU A 246 0.13 -46.07 25.50
C GLU A 246 0.28 -44.64 26.06
N THR A 247 0.87 -43.72 25.27
CA THR A 247 0.95 -42.26 25.48
C THR A 247 -0.36 -41.60 25.91
N ARG A 248 -1.52 -42.18 25.57
CA ARG A 248 -2.83 -41.71 26.05
C ARG A 248 -2.96 -41.78 27.58
N LYS A 249 -2.25 -42.70 28.25
CA LYS A 249 -2.30 -42.91 29.71
C LYS A 249 -1.51 -41.86 30.50
N SER A 250 -0.55 -41.18 29.89
CA SER A 250 0.25 -40.11 30.51
C SER A 250 -0.35 -38.70 30.34
N PHE A 251 -1.63 -38.61 29.94
CA PHE A 251 -2.33 -37.34 29.73
C PHE A 251 -2.42 -36.47 31.00
N ASN A 252 -1.89 -35.25 30.93
CA ASN A 252 -1.88 -34.30 32.04
C ASN A 252 -3.07 -33.32 31.95
N TRP A 253 -4.11 -33.60 32.75
CA TRP A 253 -5.33 -32.77 32.82
C TRP A 253 -5.05 -31.29 33.12
N TRP A 254 -4.01 -30.98 33.91
CA TRP A 254 -3.66 -29.59 34.24
C TRP A 254 -3.04 -28.83 33.06
N ALA A 255 -2.21 -29.50 32.27
CA ALA A 255 -1.67 -28.91 31.03
C ALA A 255 -2.80 -28.62 30.03
N PHE A 256 -3.76 -29.54 29.90
CA PHE A 256 -4.93 -29.38 29.05
C PHE A 256 -5.84 -28.23 29.52
N LEU A 257 -6.13 -28.13 30.82
CA LEU A 257 -6.94 -27.03 31.37
C LEU A 257 -6.25 -25.67 31.19
N LEU A 258 -4.95 -25.55 31.47
CA LEU A 258 -4.19 -24.30 31.34
C LEU A 258 -4.07 -23.84 29.88
N GLY A 259 -3.72 -24.76 28.96
CA GLY A 259 -3.68 -24.47 27.53
C GLY A 259 -5.07 -24.12 27.00
N GLY A 260 -6.10 -24.89 27.39
CA GLY A 260 -7.49 -24.67 26.99
C GLY A 260 -8.03 -23.31 27.45
N SER A 261 -7.88 -22.97 28.72
CA SER A 261 -8.34 -21.68 29.27
C SER A 261 -7.59 -20.50 28.65
N ALA A 262 -6.26 -20.61 28.45
CA ALA A 262 -5.48 -19.62 27.72
C ALA A 262 -5.95 -19.44 26.27
N THR A 263 -6.30 -20.53 25.58
CA THR A 263 -6.85 -20.49 24.20
C THR A 263 -8.17 -19.72 24.17
N VAL A 264 -9.09 -20.06 25.07
CA VAL A 264 -10.42 -19.44 25.17
C VAL A 264 -10.30 -17.97 25.55
N LEU A 265 -9.45 -17.62 26.52
CA LEU A 265 -9.18 -16.23 26.91
C LEU A 265 -8.62 -15.42 25.73
N LEU A 266 -7.56 -15.90 25.08
CA LEU A 266 -6.94 -15.21 23.94
C LEU A 266 -7.90 -15.07 22.76
N TYR A 267 -8.73 -16.08 22.48
CA TYR A 267 -9.76 -16.02 21.44
C TYR A 267 -10.88 -15.04 21.79
N LEU A 268 -11.41 -15.08 23.02
CA LEU A 268 -12.43 -14.14 23.51
C LEU A 268 -11.90 -12.70 23.53
N MET A 269 -10.65 -12.47 23.93
CA MET A 269 -10.01 -11.15 23.85
C MET A 269 -9.85 -10.68 22.40
N LYS A 270 -9.47 -11.56 21.47
CA LYS A 270 -9.36 -11.24 20.03
C LYS A 270 -10.73 -10.92 19.40
N TRP A 271 -11.78 -11.64 19.79
CA TRP A 271 -13.16 -11.39 19.38
C TRP A 271 -13.72 -10.10 20.00
N ALA A 272 -13.51 -9.89 21.30
CA ALA A 272 -13.92 -8.69 22.03
C ALA A 272 -13.21 -7.45 21.48
N ASN A 273 -11.91 -7.52 21.19
CA ASN A 273 -11.18 -6.42 20.55
C ASN A 273 -11.80 -6.08 19.18
N LYS A 274 -12.06 -7.09 18.33
CA LYS A 274 -12.72 -6.92 17.03
C LYS A 274 -14.14 -6.32 17.12
N LYS A 275 -14.90 -6.60 18.19
CA LYS A 275 -16.32 -6.19 18.32
C LYS A 275 -16.57 -4.96 19.20
N LEU A 276 -15.70 -4.69 20.18
CA LEU A 276 -15.90 -3.67 21.22
C LEU A 276 -14.81 -2.58 21.23
N LEU A 277 -13.61 -2.83 20.68
CA LEU A 277 -12.47 -1.91 20.77
C LEU A 277 -11.73 -1.70 19.42
N PRO A 278 -12.41 -1.29 18.33
CA PRO A 278 -11.85 -1.22 16.97
C PRO A 278 -10.68 -0.21 16.75
N LYS A 279 -10.06 0.33 17.80
CA LYS A 279 -8.93 1.30 17.72
C LYS A 279 -7.77 1.07 18.71
N LYS A 280 -7.68 0.01 19.53
CA LYS A 280 -6.50 -0.22 20.42
C LYS A 280 -6.06 -1.69 20.56
N PRO A 281 -4.80 -2.06 20.26
CA PRO A 281 -4.26 -3.38 20.60
C PRO A 281 -3.91 -3.44 22.09
N VAL A 282 -4.63 -4.25 22.85
CA VAL A 282 -4.29 -4.52 24.27
C VAL A 282 -3.37 -5.74 24.31
N VAL A 283 -2.16 -5.60 24.85
CA VAL A 283 -1.33 -6.73 25.26
C VAL A 283 -1.49 -6.91 26.77
N VAL A 284 -1.85 -8.13 27.19
CA VAL A 284 -1.93 -8.51 28.61
C VAL A 284 -1.16 -9.80 28.80
N PHE A 285 -0.20 -9.80 29.73
CA PHE A 285 0.31 -11.03 30.31
C PHE A 285 -0.66 -11.46 31.41
N ALA A 286 -1.51 -12.46 31.10
CA ALA A 286 -2.43 -13.04 32.06
C ALA A 286 -1.87 -14.38 32.56
N GLY A 287 -1.24 -14.35 33.74
CA GLY A 287 -0.75 -15.53 34.47
C GLY A 287 -1.09 -15.36 35.95
N ASP A 288 -2.14 -16.06 36.38
CA ASP A 288 -2.69 -16.18 37.74
C ASP A 288 -2.52 -15.02 38.75
N LEU A 289 -3.65 -14.39 39.08
CA LEU A 289 -3.89 -13.89 40.44
C LEU A 289 -5.37 -13.98 40.84
N HIS A 290 -5.83 -15.21 41.13
CA HIS A 290 -7.05 -15.43 41.91
C HIS A 290 -6.93 -16.64 42.85
N SER A 291 -6.38 -16.37 44.04
CA SER A 291 -6.43 -17.27 45.20
C SER A 291 -6.63 -16.49 46.50
N GLY A 292 -7.60 -15.58 46.49
CA GLY A 292 -8.31 -15.14 47.69
C GLY A 292 -9.58 -15.99 47.88
N ASP A 293 -10.08 -16.28 49.08
CA ASP A 293 -9.57 -15.88 50.40
C ASP A 293 -9.64 -17.05 51.39
N VAL A 294 -8.53 -17.30 52.09
CA VAL A 294 -8.54 -17.86 53.44
C VAL A 294 -7.49 -17.09 54.24
N ASP A 295 -7.95 -16.27 55.19
CA ASP A 295 -7.11 -15.58 56.17
C ASP A 295 -6.34 -16.59 57.03
N LEU A 296 -5.05 -16.35 57.26
CA LEU A 296 -4.34 -16.72 58.48
C LEU A 296 -2.93 -16.08 58.53
N ARG A 297 -2.60 -15.50 59.69
CA ARG A 297 -1.33 -14.80 59.96
C ARG A 297 -0.15 -15.78 60.08
N PRO A 298 1.06 -15.42 59.62
CA PRO A 298 2.28 -16.14 59.96
C PRO A 298 2.88 -15.60 61.27
N GLU A 299 2.59 -16.24 62.40
CA GLU A 299 3.60 -16.40 63.44
C GLU A 299 4.55 -17.57 63.09
N ALA A 300 5.60 -17.76 63.89
CA ALA A 300 6.80 -18.48 63.46
C ALA A 300 6.65 -20.02 63.35
N SER A 301 7.59 -20.60 62.62
CA SER A 301 7.96 -22.04 62.60
C SER A 301 6.87 -23.06 62.24
N LEU A 302 6.91 -23.54 60.98
CA LEU A 302 7.24 -24.94 60.64
C LEU A 302 7.36 -25.08 59.11
N GLU A 303 8.46 -25.65 58.59
CA GLU A 303 8.53 -25.98 57.14
C GLU A 303 7.63 -27.18 56.84
N SER A 304 6.37 -26.93 56.49
CA SER A 304 5.41 -27.99 56.21
C SER A 304 5.64 -28.61 54.82
N GLU A 305 5.49 -29.94 54.77
CA GLU A 305 5.78 -30.77 53.60
C GLU A 305 4.92 -30.46 52.36
N VAL A 306 3.85 -29.68 52.53
CA VAL A 306 3.05 -29.14 51.43
C VAL A 306 3.90 -28.22 50.54
N SER A 307 4.73 -27.36 51.13
CA SER A 307 5.64 -26.48 50.39
C SER A 307 6.68 -27.27 49.58
N ARG A 308 7.22 -28.36 50.16
CA ARG A 308 8.15 -29.27 49.47
C ARG A 308 7.45 -30.07 48.36
N ARG A 309 6.22 -30.53 48.58
CA ARG A 309 5.40 -31.23 47.56
C ARG A 309 5.00 -30.31 46.40
N LEU A 310 4.63 -29.05 46.64
CA LEU A 310 4.36 -28.08 45.58
C LEU A 310 5.62 -27.80 44.74
N ARG A 311 6.77 -27.55 45.39
CA ARG A 311 8.09 -27.42 44.73
C ARG A 311 8.59 -28.71 44.05
N HIS A 312 7.97 -29.86 44.32
CA HIS A 312 8.24 -31.12 43.61
C HIS A 312 7.25 -31.40 42.46
N ARG A 313 6.09 -30.73 42.44
CA ARG A 313 5.03 -30.91 41.43
C ARG A 313 5.15 -29.89 40.29
N ALA A 314 5.55 -28.65 40.58
CA ALA A 314 5.95 -27.66 39.57
C ALA A 314 7.17 -28.09 38.73
N ARG A 315 7.96 -29.04 39.25
CA ARG A 315 9.16 -29.60 38.59
C ARG A 315 8.88 -30.44 37.34
N TYR A 316 7.62 -30.65 36.97
CA TYR A 316 7.18 -31.35 35.76
C TYR A 316 6.65 -30.41 34.66
N SER A 317 6.76 -29.09 34.82
CA SER A 317 6.31 -28.11 33.82
C SER A 317 7.13 -26.81 33.75
N ALA A 318 8.10 -26.62 34.64
CA ALA A 318 9.03 -25.49 34.61
C ALA A 318 10.19 -25.73 33.62
N LEU A 319 10.86 -24.66 33.21
CA LEU A 319 11.95 -24.68 32.23
C LEU A 319 13.14 -25.54 32.72
N SER A 320 13.35 -26.74 32.15
CA SER A 320 14.45 -27.65 32.51
C SER A 320 15.83 -27.23 31.98
N LEU A 321 16.16 -25.94 32.03
CA LEU A 321 17.54 -25.47 31.91
C LEU A 321 18.18 -25.39 33.29
N SER A 322 19.44 -25.79 33.39
CA SER A 322 20.29 -25.50 34.55
C SER A 322 20.36 -23.99 34.81
N ALA A 323 20.54 -23.59 36.07
CA ALA A 323 20.52 -22.19 36.50
C ALA A 323 21.77 -21.37 36.07
N ASP A 324 22.54 -21.87 35.12
CA ASP A 324 23.80 -21.29 34.68
C ASP A 324 23.59 -20.23 33.58
N ARG A 325 23.25 -19.02 34.05
CA ARG A 325 23.41 -17.74 33.33
C ARG A 325 22.52 -17.57 32.09
N LEU A 326 21.23 -17.30 32.32
CA LEU A 326 20.48 -16.48 31.35
C LEU A 326 21.18 -15.10 31.22
N GLY A 327 21.33 -14.65 29.98
CA GLY A 327 22.09 -13.45 29.62
C GLY A 327 22.07 -13.22 28.12
N LEU A 328 23.14 -12.60 27.59
CA LEU A 328 23.34 -12.50 26.14
C LEU A 328 23.62 -13.89 25.53
N PRO A 329 23.23 -14.14 24.26
CA PRO A 329 23.47 -15.41 23.60
C PRO A 329 24.96 -15.81 23.64
N PRO A 330 25.30 -17.03 24.08
CA PRO A 330 26.68 -17.50 24.11
C PRO A 330 27.24 -17.66 22.69
N MET A 331 28.54 -17.49 22.54
CA MET A 331 29.21 -17.71 21.25
C MET A 331 29.35 -19.21 20.98
N ILE A 332 28.77 -19.69 19.88
CA ILE A 332 28.90 -21.07 19.41
C ILE A 332 29.74 -21.10 18.15
N ILE A 333 30.61 -22.12 18.01
CA ILE A 333 31.36 -22.40 16.79
C ILE A 333 30.66 -23.59 16.09
N PRO A 334 30.09 -23.41 14.88
CA PRO A 334 29.44 -24.49 14.14
C PRO A 334 30.39 -25.63 13.76
N ASP A 335 29.85 -26.85 13.65
CA ASP A 335 30.59 -28.09 13.40
C ASP A 335 30.14 -28.78 12.10
N PHE A 336 31.10 -29.11 11.23
CA PHE A 336 30.85 -29.46 9.83
C PHE A 336 30.73 -30.98 9.56
N LYS A 337 30.65 -31.82 10.60
CA LYS A 337 30.65 -33.30 10.50
C LYS A 337 29.50 -33.93 9.70
N ASN A 338 28.31 -33.29 9.63
CA ASN A 338 27.09 -33.85 9.03
C ASN A 338 26.54 -32.99 7.87
N LEU A 339 27.42 -32.36 7.07
CA LEU A 339 27.01 -31.48 5.96
C LEU A 339 26.15 -32.18 4.89
N ASP A 340 26.36 -33.48 4.67
CA ASP A 340 25.59 -34.33 3.76
C ASP A 340 24.08 -34.32 4.07
N LYS A 341 23.71 -34.35 5.37
CA LYS A 341 22.32 -34.34 5.85
C LYS A 341 21.76 -32.92 5.96
N ILE A 342 22.61 -31.95 6.33
CA ILE A 342 22.21 -30.57 6.57
C ILE A 342 21.92 -29.81 5.26
N ILE A 343 22.68 -30.03 4.19
CA ILE A 343 22.58 -29.25 2.95
C ILE A 343 21.20 -29.35 2.26
N PRO A 344 20.55 -30.51 2.10
CA PRO A 344 19.23 -30.60 1.46
C PRO A 344 18.16 -29.78 2.19
N GLY A 345 18.10 -29.91 3.52
CA GLY A 345 17.19 -29.12 4.36
C GLY A 345 17.51 -27.64 4.36
N ALA A 346 18.80 -27.27 4.36
CA ALA A 346 19.24 -25.88 4.25
C ALA A 346 18.76 -25.21 2.94
N ILE A 347 18.82 -25.92 1.81
CA ILE A 347 18.32 -25.43 0.51
C ILE A 347 16.80 -25.19 0.58
N MET A 348 16.04 -26.12 1.18
CA MET A 348 14.59 -26.00 1.34
C MET A 348 14.22 -24.82 2.26
N ILE A 349 14.90 -24.68 3.41
CA ILE A 349 14.74 -23.54 4.33
C ILE A 349 15.08 -22.22 3.65
N CYS A 350 16.11 -22.17 2.80
CA CYS A 350 16.45 -20.97 2.04
C CYS A 350 15.32 -20.57 1.09
N ILE A 351 14.84 -21.51 0.26
CA ILE A 351 13.78 -21.26 -0.72
C ILE A 351 12.51 -20.74 -0.03
N VAL A 352 12.07 -21.39 1.05
CA VAL A 352 10.87 -21.00 1.82
C VAL A 352 11.06 -19.67 2.56
N GLY A 353 12.17 -19.53 3.29
CA GLY A 353 12.45 -18.36 4.13
C GLY A 353 12.55 -17.08 3.32
N TYR A 354 13.25 -17.11 2.18
CA TYR A 354 13.33 -15.97 1.26
C TYR A 354 11.99 -15.71 0.54
N ALA A 355 11.28 -16.75 0.07
CA ALA A 355 9.98 -16.58 -0.58
C ALA A 355 8.96 -15.86 0.31
N ILE A 356 8.85 -16.26 1.58
CA ILE A 356 7.95 -15.61 2.54
C ILE A 356 8.41 -14.17 2.84
N THR A 357 9.70 -13.99 3.14
CA THR A 357 10.23 -12.66 3.51
C THR A 357 10.11 -11.65 2.38
N VAL A 358 10.45 -12.01 1.13
CA VAL A 358 10.33 -11.09 0.00
C VAL A 358 8.88 -10.86 -0.41
N SER A 359 7.98 -11.83 -0.20
CA SER A 359 6.55 -11.63 -0.46
C SER A 359 5.95 -10.62 0.51
N LEU A 360 6.31 -10.69 1.80
CA LEU A 360 5.99 -9.65 2.78
C LEU A 360 6.62 -8.30 2.41
N GLY A 361 7.90 -8.29 2.03
CA GLY A 361 8.59 -7.11 1.52
C GLY A 361 7.86 -6.47 0.35
N LYS A 362 7.42 -7.27 -0.63
CA LYS A 362 6.64 -6.84 -1.80
C LYS A 362 5.25 -6.33 -1.44
N ILE A 363 4.55 -6.94 -0.47
CA ILE A 363 3.27 -6.45 0.03
C ILE A 363 3.43 -5.06 0.65
N PHE A 364 4.41 -4.86 1.53
CA PHE A 364 4.63 -3.55 2.17
C PHE A 364 5.22 -2.51 1.21
N ALA A 365 6.09 -2.91 0.28
CA ALA A 365 6.61 -2.05 -0.80
C ALA A 365 5.50 -1.51 -1.71
N ARG A 366 4.56 -2.37 -2.12
CA ARG A 366 3.35 -1.98 -2.86
C ARG A 366 2.40 -1.10 -2.02
N ARG A 367 2.27 -1.35 -0.71
CA ARG A 367 1.36 -0.61 0.19
C ARG A 367 1.86 0.81 0.51
N PHE A 368 3.17 1.00 0.62
CA PHE A 368 3.79 2.25 1.09
C PHE A 368 4.70 2.91 0.05
N ASP A 369 4.59 2.51 -1.22
CA ASP A 369 5.26 3.09 -2.40
C ASP A 369 6.78 3.30 -2.23
N TYR A 370 7.51 2.20 -2.00
CA TYR A 370 8.98 2.20 -1.97
C TYR A 370 9.57 1.02 -2.76
N PRO A 371 10.75 1.17 -3.39
CA PRO A 371 11.41 0.08 -4.12
C PRO A 371 12.02 -0.95 -3.16
N LEU A 372 11.92 -2.22 -3.52
CA LEU A 372 12.55 -3.37 -2.85
C LEU A 372 13.56 -4.02 -3.81
N ASP A 373 14.77 -4.37 -3.33
CA ASP A 373 15.73 -5.16 -4.12
C ASP A 373 15.73 -6.61 -3.65
N ASP A 374 15.07 -7.47 -4.42
CA ASP A 374 15.03 -8.93 -4.28
C ASP A 374 16.39 -9.57 -3.92
N ASN A 375 17.49 -9.05 -4.47
CA ASN A 375 18.83 -9.61 -4.27
C ASN A 375 19.47 -9.14 -2.97
N GLN A 376 19.15 -7.92 -2.52
CA GLN A 376 19.63 -7.39 -1.25
C GLN A 376 18.85 -7.98 -0.06
N GLU A 377 17.57 -8.34 -0.24
CA GLU A 377 16.80 -9.13 0.74
C GLU A 377 17.41 -10.53 0.96
N LEU A 378 17.95 -11.17 -0.10
CA LEU A 378 18.76 -12.39 0.03
C LEU A 378 20.03 -12.15 0.87
N VAL A 379 20.80 -11.09 0.58
CA VAL A 379 21.99 -10.75 1.36
C VAL A 379 21.64 -10.44 2.83
N ALA A 380 20.51 -9.79 3.09
CA ALA A 380 20.04 -9.45 4.44
C ALA A 380 19.66 -10.68 5.27
N LEU A 381 18.87 -11.61 4.71
CA LEU A 381 18.61 -12.91 5.35
C LEU A 381 19.88 -13.74 5.52
N GLY A 382 20.79 -13.66 4.55
CA GLY A 382 22.07 -14.34 4.59
C GLY A 382 22.96 -13.87 5.73
N ALA A 383 23.16 -12.56 5.87
CA ALA A 383 23.87 -11.96 6.99
C ALA A 383 23.19 -12.26 8.34
N ALA A 384 21.87 -12.18 8.41
CA ALA A 384 21.10 -12.47 9.61
C ALA A 384 21.24 -13.93 10.08
N SER A 385 21.28 -14.89 9.15
CA SER A 385 21.49 -16.31 9.45
C SER A 385 22.96 -16.62 9.76
N ALA A 386 23.88 -16.16 8.90
CA ALA A 386 25.31 -16.44 9.04
C ALA A 386 25.93 -15.86 10.31
N VAL A 387 25.54 -14.63 10.70
CA VAL A 387 25.98 -14.05 11.98
C VAL A 387 25.20 -14.66 13.13
N GLY A 388 23.88 -14.90 12.97
CA GLY A 388 23.04 -15.53 13.99
C GLY A 388 23.54 -16.91 14.43
N ALA A 389 24.10 -17.70 13.52
CA ALA A 389 24.71 -19.01 13.79
C ALA A 389 25.75 -18.97 14.92
N PHE A 390 26.56 -17.91 14.99
CA PHE A 390 27.57 -17.76 16.04
C PHE A 390 27.01 -17.30 17.39
N PHE A 391 25.75 -16.84 17.45
CA PHE A 391 25.07 -16.35 18.63
C PHE A 391 23.82 -17.19 18.97
N SER A 392 23.93 -18.51 18.87
CA SER A 392 22.86 -19.45 19.24
C SER A 392 21.51 -19.22 18.51
N CYS A 393 21.52 -18.66 17.29
CA CYS A 393 20.30 -18.41 16.53
C CYS A 393 20.17 -19.39 15.35
N TYR A 394 18.98 -19.94 15.17
CA TYR A 394 18.58 -20.74 14.02
C TYR A 394 18.04 -19.86 12.87
N PRO A 395 17.84 -20.39 11.63
CA PRO A 395 17.41 -19.60 10.48
C PRO A 395 16.16 -18.73 10.73
N PRO A 396 16.22 -17.42 10.45
CA PRO A 396 15.09 -16.50 10.58
C PRO A 396 14.23 -16.44 9.30
N ALA A 397 12.99 -15.97 9.43
CA ALA A 397 12.18 -15.52 8.30
C ALA A 397 11.30 -14.31 8.67
N GLY A 398 10.81 -13.59 7.66
CA GLY A 398 9.84 -12.51 7.82
C GLY A 398 8.52 -13.00 8.42
N SER A 399 8.02 -12.30 9.44
CA SER A 399 6.75 -12.64 10.10
C SER A 399 5.66 -11.65 9.72
N LEU A 400 4.57 -12.13 9.11
CA LEU A 400 3.42 -11.29 8.72
C LEU A 400 2.86 -10.52 9.92
N SER A 401 2.62 -11.19 11.04
CA SER A 401 2.02 -10.57 12.23
C SER A 401 2.89 -9.45 12.82
N ARG A 402 4.21 -9.68 12.92
CA ARG A 402 5.16 -8.70 13.46
C ARG A 402 5.38 -7.52 12.50
N SER A 403 5.50 -7.80 11.20
CA SER A 403 5.65 -6.76 10.15
C SER A 403 4.39 -5.91 9.98
N ALA A 404 3.20 -6.53 10.04
CA ALA A 404 1.93 -5.82 9.99
C ALA A 404 1.70 -4.96 11.25
N LEU A 405 2.16 -5.43 12.41
CA LEU A 405 2.14 -4.65 13.65
C LEU A 405 3.08 -3.44 13.56
N ALA A 406 4.33 -3.60 13.09
CA ALA A 406 5.24 -2.48 12.83
C ALA A 406 4.62 -1.44 11.89
N ALA A 407 4.08 -1.90 10.75
CA ALA A 407 3.42 -1.06 9.75
C ALA A 407 2.21 -0.29 10.30
N ASN A 408 1.38 -0.92 11.13
CA ASN A 408 0.18 -0.29 11.69
C ASN A 408 0.45 0.53 12.96
N CYS A 409 1.56 0.28 13.69
CA CYS A 409 2.00 1.12 14.82
C CYS A 409 2.41 2.52 14.37
N GLY A 410 2.89 2.71 13.13
CA GLY A 410 3.12 4.03 12.53
C GLY A 410 1.84 4.89 12.44
N THR A 411 0.65 4.28 12.48
CA THR A 411 -0.64 4.98 12.48
C THR A 411 -1.08 5.42 13.90
N PHE A 412 -0.37 5.03 14.95
CA PHE A 412 -0.90 5.02 16.33
C PHE A 412 -0.44 6.18 17.24
N LEU A 413 0.53 7.02 16.83
CA LEU A 413 1.03 8.12 17.68
C LEU A 413 1.06 9.51 17.01
N ILE A 414 -0.06 10.23 17.12
CA ILE A 414 -0.10 11.64 17.58
C ILE A 414 1.02 12.58 17.02
N LEU A 415 1.20 12.65 15.71
CA LEU A 415 1.75 13.83 15.05
C LEU A 415 0.96 14.15 13.77
N ARG A 416 0.97 15.42 13.36
CA ARG A 416 0.15 15.96 12.27
C ARG A 416 0.72 15.63 10.87
N ARG A 417 0.90 14.36 10.58
CA ARG A 417 0.97 13.71 9.25
C ARG A 417 0.90 12.19 9.48
N PRO A 418 0.39 11.36 8.54
CA PRO A 418 0.66 9.92 8.54
C PRO A 418 2.14 9.68 8.19
N LEU A 419 3.03 9.92 9.16
CA LEU A 419 4.42 9.48 9.13
C LEU A 419 4.47 8.03 9.59
N GLU A 420 4.02 7.17 8.68
CA GLU A 420 4.16 5.72 8.73
C GLU A 420 5.62 5.31 8.99
N ALA A 421 5.86 4.07 9.41
CA ALA A 421 7.19 3.55 9.76
C ALA A 421 8.12 3.36 8.55
N ARG A 422 8.47 4.46 7.87
CA ARG A 422 9.32 4.55 6.68
C ARG A 422 10.80 4.23 6.95
N SER A 423 11.11 3.61 8.10
CA SER A 423 12.45 3.18 8.45
C SER A 423 12.44 1.81 9.13
N PRO A 424 13.50 1.00 8.94
CA PRO A 424 13.67 -0.24 9.69
C PRO A 424 14.24 -0.01 11.11
N LEU A 425 14.25 1.22 11.67
CA LEU A 425 14.79 1.48 13.01
C LEU A 425 14.08 0.65 14.09
N HIS A 426 12.80 0.33 13.89
CA HIS A 426 12.05 -0.56 14.77
C HIS A 426 12.71 -1.95 14.94
N ASN A 427 13.46 -2.47 13.94
CA ASN A 427 14.24 -3.72 14.01
C ASN A 427 15.50 -3.62 14.90
N PHE A 428 15.90 -2.44 15.36
CA PHE A 428 16.95 -2.27 16.38
C PHE A 428 16.33 -2.16 17.79
N ILE A 429 15.17 -1.54 17.88
CA ILE A 429 14.48 -1.26 19.15
C ILE A 429 13.85 -2.54 19.73
N SER A 430 13.32 -3.45 18.90
CA SER A 430 12.81 -4.75 19.37
C SER A 430 13.89 -5.65 19.99
N PRO A 431 15.09 -5.87 19.38
CA PRO A 431 16.22 -6.51 20.05
C PRO A 431 16.61 -5.88 21.39
N LEU A 432 16.68 -4.55 21.47
CA LEU A 432 17.06 -3.86 22.71
C LEU A 432 16.05 -4.11 23.84
N LEU A 433 14.75 -4.15 23.54
CA LEU A 433 13.74 -4.55 24.53
C LEU A 433 13.90 -6.01 24.96
N ILE A 434 14.26 -6.92 24.06
CA ILE A 434 14.42 -8.35 24.39
C ILE A 434 15.71 -8.59 25.19
N ILE A 435 16.79 -7.85 24.91
CA ILE A 435 17.99 -7.83 25.75
C ILE A 435 17.64 -7.32 27.17
N LEU A 436 16.89 -6.22 27.28
CA LEU A 436 16.41 -5.69 28.56
C LEU A 436 15.52 -6.72 29.30
N CYS A 437 14.67 -7.44 28.57
CA CYS A 437 13.83 -8.52 29.09
C CYS A 437 14.67 -9.68 29.66
N LEU A 438 15.73 -10.11 28.96
CA LEU A 438 16.66 -11.14 29.44
C LEU A 438 17.44 -10.73 30.70
N PHE A 439 17.69 -9.43 30.91
CA PHE A 439 18.35 -8.93 32.12
C PHE A 439 17.41 -8.66 33.32
N ILE A 440 16.11 -8.46 33.10
CA ILE A 440 15.17 -8.02 34.15
C ILE A 440 14.04 -9.04 34.43
N LEU A 441 13.52 -9.71 33.40
CA LEU A 441 12.33 -10.55 33.48
C LEU A 441 12.64 -12.05 33.39
N THR A 442 13.91 -12.44 33.25
CA THR A 442 14.40 -13.83 33.25
C THR A 442 13.74 -14.70 34.33
N ASP A 443 13.72 -14.23 35.59
CA ASP A 443 13.16 -14.99 36.71
C ASP A 443 11.65 -15.23 36.58
N VAL A 444 10.92 -14.36 35.86
CA VAL A 444 9.49 -14.49 35.57
C VAL A 444 9.26 -15.44 34.39
N ILE A 445 10.11 -15.38 33.36
CA ILE A 445 10.00 -16.17 32.13
C ILE A 445 10.09 -17.68 32.38
N ILE A 446 10.88 -18.09 33.38
CA ILE A 446 11.08 -19.51 33.76
C ILE A 446 9.77 -20.19 34.22
N TYR A 447 8.80 -19.41 34.75
CA TYR A 447 7.51 -19.93 35.23
C TYR A 447 6.42 -20.05 34.15
N ILE A 448 6.67 -19.62 32.90
CA ILE A 448 5.67 -19.65 31.83
C ILE A 448 5.40 -21.10 31.40
N PRO A 449 4.16 -21.62 31.50
CA PRO A 449 3.86 -22.99 31.10
C PRO A 449 3.92 -23.19 29.57
N ASN A 450 4.53 -24.31 29.13
CA ASN A 450 4.58 -24.72 27.73
C ASN A 450 3.19 -24.80 27.06
N ALA A 451 2.15 -25.17 27.80
CA ALA A 451 0.77 -25.21 27.31
C ALA A 451 0.23 -23.80 26.96
N SER A 452 0.64 -22.76 27.69
CA SER A 452 0.26 -21.36 27.44
C SER A 452 0.97 -20.79 26.21
N LEU A 453 2.24 -21.17 25.99
CA LEU A 453 2.98 -20.86 24.76
C LEU A 453 2.33 -21.53 23.54
N ALA A 454 1.91 -22.79 23.69
CA ALA A 454 1.20 -23.52 22.65
C ALA A 454 -0.17 -22.90 22.29
N ALA A 455 -0.89 -22.35 23.26
CA ALA A 455 -2.13 -21.60 23.02
C ALA A 455 -1.91 -20.35 22.15
N ILE A 456 -0.79 -19.64 22.35
CA ILE A 456 -0.43 -18.48 21.53
C ILE A 456 -0.15 -18.89 20.08
N VAL A 457 0.45 -20.07 19.84
CA VAL A 457 0.61 -20.60 18.48
C VAL A 457 -0.74 -20.96 17.87
N ILE A 458 -1.58 -21.75 18.55
CA ILE A 458 -2.89 -22.19 18.04
C ILE A 458 -3.80 -21.00 17.71
N VAL A 459 -3.86 -19.96 18.54
CA VAL A 459 -4.68 -18.76 18.29
C VAL A 459 -4.19 -17.93 17.08
N ASN A 460 -2.92 -18.09 16.68
CA ASN A 460 -2.36 -17.52 15.45
C ASN A 460 -2.61 -18.41 14.21
N LEU A 461 -2.72 -19.74 14.34
CA LEU A 461 -2.98 -20.64 13.21
C LEU A 461 -4.33 -20.40 12.53
N PHE A 462 -5.35 -19.90 13.25
CA PHE A 462 -6.65 -19.55 12.65
C PHE A 462 -6.58 -18.58 11.46
N SER A 463 -5.57 -17.69 11.39
CA SER A 463 -5.40 -16.83 10.20
C SER A 463 -4.77 -17.54 9.00
N LEU A 464 -4.09 -18.68 9.21
CA LEU A 464 -3.64 -19.54 8.11
C LEU A 464 -4.79 -20.44 7.62
N PHE A 465 -5.58 -21.01 8.53
CA PHE A 465 -6.75 -21.80 8.12
C PHE A 465 -7.82 -20.99 7.35
N ALA A 466 -7.85 -19.66 7.50
CA ALA A 466 -8.70 -18.80 6.67
C ALA A 466 -8.38 -18.87 5.15
N GLN A 467 -7.15 -19.26 4.78
CA GLN A 467 -6.71 -19.43 3.39
C GLN A 467 -7.47 -20.54 2.64
N PHE A 468 -8.15 -21.46 3.35
CA PHE A 468 -9.06 -22.44 2.72
C PHE A 468 -10.20 -21.80 1.90
N ALA A 469 -10.49 -20.51 2.09
CA ALA A 469 -11.43 -19.78 1.25
C ALA A 469 -11.01 -19.73 -0.24
N GLU A 470 -9.71 -19.85 -0.55
CA GLU A 470 -9.17 -19.71 -1.91
C GLU A 470 -9.46 -20.92 -2.82
N LEU A 471 -9.73 -22.12 -2.28
CA LEU A 471 -10.00 -23.31 -3.09
C LEU A 471 -11.22 -23.14 -4.02
N LYS A 472 -12.26 -22.42 -3.56
CA LYS A 472 -13.51 -22.22 -4.29
C LYS A 472 -13.37 -21.24 -5.48
N PRO A 473 -12.66 -20.11 -5.36
CA PRO A 473 -12.15 -19.35 -6.50
C PRO A 473 -11.25 -20.18 -7.42
N LEU A 474 -10.22 -20.85 -6.88
CA LEU A 474 -9.23 -21.59 -7.69
C LEU A 474 -9.88 -22.65 -8.59
N TRP A 475 -10.80 -23.46 -8.07
CA TRP A 475 -11.58 -24.44 -8.86
C TRP A 475 -12.31 -23.81 -10.06
N ARG A 476 -12.81 -22.57 -9.90
CA ARG A 476 -13.59 -21.85 -10.93
C ARG A 476 -12.70 -21.10 -11.93
N THR A 477 -11.45 -20.78 -11.56
CA THR A 477 -10.55 -19.96 -12.38
C THR A 477 -9.48 -20.80 -13.09
N SER A 478 -8.85 -21.77 -12.40
CA SER A 478 -7.76 -22.57 -12.95
C SER A 478 -7.70 -23.96 -12.30
N TRP A 479 -8.02 -24.99 -13.09
CA TRP A 479 -7.87 -26.38 -12.67
C TRP A 479 -6.42 -26.75 -12.32
N ALA A 480 -5.46 -26.17 -13.05
CA ALA A 480 -4.02 -26.41 -12.86
C ALA A 480 -3.54 -25.93 -11.48
N ASP A 481 -3.97 -24.73 -11.08
CA ASP A 481 -3.63 -24.14 -9.79
C ASP A 481 -4.40 -24.83 -8.64
N PHE A 482 -5.68 -25.16 -8.85
CA PHE A 482 -6.45 -25.95 -7.87
C PHE A 482 -5.81 -27.32 -7.61
N LEU A 483 -5.43 -28.06 -8.66
CA LEU A 483 -4.79 -29.37 -8.52
C LEU A 483 -3.44 -29.26 -7.80
N SER A 484 -2.64 -28.25 -8.15
CA SER A 484 -1.33 -28.03 -7.52
C SER A 484 -1.46 -27.61 -6.04
N PHE A 485 -2.47 -26.82 -5.70
CA PHE A 485 -2.84 -26.53 -4.31
C PHE A 485 -3.19 -27.82 -3.55
N LEU A 486 -4.07 -28.66 -4.14
CA LEU A 486 -4.54 -29.89 -3.50
C LEU A 486 -3.42 -30.92 -3.31
N VAL A 487 -2.55 -31.11 -4.30
CA VAL A 487 -1.37 -31.99 -4.22
C VAL A 487 -0.41 -31.51 -3.13
N CYS A 488 -0.07 -30.22 -3.11
CA CYS A 488 0.77 -29.63 -2.07
C CYS A 488 0.15 -29.84 -0.67
N LEU A 489 -1.15 -29.59 -0.52
CA LEU A 489 -1.84 -29.68 0.75
C LEU A 489 -1.92 -31.10 1.29
N VAL A 490 -2.31 -32.07 0.46
CA VAL A 490 -2.41 -33.48 0.88
C VAL A 490 -1.03 -34.00 1.28
N LEU A 491 -0.01 -33.83 0.43
CA LEU A 491 1.34 -34.32 0.71
C LEU A 491 1.97 -33.66 1.95
N THR A 492 1.70 -32.37 2.20
CA THR A 492 2.19 -31.69 3.42
C THR A 492 1.60 -32.31 4.69
N ILE A 493 0.32 -32.68 4.68
CA ILE A 493 -0.39 -33.22 5.86
C ILE A 493 -0.08 -34.71 6.07
N THR A 494 0.15 -35.47 4.99
CA THR A 494 0.37 -36.93 5.07
C THR A 494 1.84 -37.34 5.16
N LEU A 495 2.76 -36.60 4.54
CA LEU A 495 4.19 -36.94 4.42
C LEU A 495 5.14 -35.85 4.96
N GLY A 496 4.61 -34.81 5.59
CA GLY A 496 5.40 -33.70 6.14
C GLY A 496 5.75 -32.61 5.13
N THR A 497 6.38 -31.55 5.64
CA THR A 497 6.57 -30.27 4.93
C THR A 497 7.49 -30.38 3.71
N GLU A 498 8.55 -31.18 3.77
CA GLU A 498 9.50 -31.33 2.66
C GLU A 498 8.84 -31.97 1.43
N ALA A 499 8.18 -33.12 1.61
CA ALA A 499 7.44 -33.81 0.56
C ALA A 499 6.28 -32.97 0.02
N GLY A 500 5.59 -32.24 0.91
CA GLY A 500 4.53 -31.30 0.58
C GLY A 500 4.95 -30.22 -0.41
N LEU A 501 6.05 -29.51 -0.11
CA LEU A 501 6.55 -28.44 -0.97
C LEU A 501 7.11 -28.97 -2.30
N ILE A 502 7.90 -30.05 -2.27
CA ILE A 502 8.44 -30.68 -3.49
C ILE A 502 7.29 -31.11 -4.41
N GLY A 503 6.28 -31.79 -3.86
CA GLY A 503 5.10 -32.22 -4.61
C GLY A 503 4.29 -31.05 -5.19
N GLY A 504 4.12 -29.96 -4.43
CA GLY A 504 3.46 -28.74 -4.90
C GLY A 504 4.19 -28.06 -6.08
N VAL A 505 5.51 -27.89 -5.97
CA VAL A 505 6.34 -27.29 -7.03
C VAL A 505 6.38 -28.18 -8.27
N VAL A 506 6.62 -29.48 -8.11
CA VAL A 506 6.61 -30.44 -9.23
C VAL A 506 5.24 -30.49 -9.91
N SER A 507 4.14 -30.52 -9.14
CA SER A 507 2.78 -30.46 -9.69
C SER A 507 2.55 -29.19 -10.49
N SER A 508 2.94 -28.02 -9.98
CA SER A 508 2.73 -26.74 -10.68
C SER A 508 3.54 -26.66 -11.98
N LEU A 509 4.80 -27.12 -11.97
CA LEU A 509 5.63 -27.18 -13.18
C LEU A 509 5.08 -28.17 -14.21
N LEU A 510 4.63 -29.36 -13.78
CA LEU A 510 3.96 -30.33 -14.66
C LEU A 510 2.66 -29.76 -15.24
N CYS A 511 1.82 -29.13 -14.41
CA CYS A 511 0.61 -28.46 -14.85
C CYS A 511 0.90 -27.34 -15.88
N LEU A 512 1.93 -26.52 -15.66
CA LEU A 512 2.34 -25.48 -16.61
C LEU A 512 2.80 -26.08 -17.95
N VAL A 513 3.60 -27.15 -17.94
CA VAL A 513 4.00 -27.88 -19.16
C VAL A 513 2.78 -28.50 -19.84
N ILE A 514 1.85 -29.10 -19.10
CA ILE A 514 0.60 -29.65 -19.64
C ILE A 514 -0.27 -28.55 -20.25
N CYS A 515 -0.40 -27.37 -19.63
CA CYS A 515 -1.13 -26.24 -20.20
C CYS A 515 -0.52 -25.78 -21.53
N ILE A 516 0.81 -25.70 -21.64
CA ILE A 516 1.53 -25.41 -22.89
C ILE A 516 1.23 -26.49 -23.96
N LEU A 517 1.17 -27.77 -23.57
CA LEU A 517 0.87 -28.90 -24.46
C LEU A 517 -0.63 -29.08 -24.80
N VAL A 518 -1.54 -28.49 -24.02
CA VAL A 518 -3.01 -28.62 -24.18
C VAL A 518 -3.64 -27.40 -24.86
N ALA A 519 -3.02 -26.21 -24.79
CA ALA A 519 -3.37 -25.04 -25.61
C ALA A 519 -3.46 -25.38 -27.12
N ARG A 520 -2.72 -26.41 -27.55
CA ARG A 520 -2.90 -27.27 -28.73
C ARG A 520 -4.34 -27.41 -29.27
N LYS A 521 -5.38 -27.44 -28.43
CA LYS A 521 -6.79 -27.65 -28.85
C LYS A 521 -7.64 -26.39 -29.05
N GLN A 522 -7.27 -25.23 -28.49
CA GLN A 522 -8.12 -24.02 -28.50
C GLN A 522 -7.65 -22.93 -29.48
N ALA A 523 -7.11 -23.34 -30.64
CA ALA A 523 -6.72 -22.43 -31.73
C ALA A 523 -7.42 -22.67 -33.11
N PRO A 524 -8.71 -23.05 -33.20
CA PRO A 524 -9.57 -22.67 -34.32
C PRO A 524 -10.08 -21.22 -34.13
N GLY A 525 -10.31 -20.51 -35.23
CA GLY A 525 -10.28 -19.03 -35.26
C GLY A 525 -11.23 -18.27 -34.33
N ASP A 526 -10.68 -17.24 -33.69
CA ASP A 526 -11.31 -15.90 -33.70
C ASP A 526 -10.23 -14.80 -33.70
N GLY A 527 -10.47 -13.72 -34.45
CA GLY A 527 -9.49 -12.71 -34.85
C GLY A 527 -9.27 -11.57 -33.84
N LYS A 528 -9.20 -11.87 -32.54
CA LYS A 528 -9.06 -10.82 -31.51
C LYS A 528 -7.59 -10.44 -31.29
N GLY A 529 -7.31 -9.13 -31.42
CA GLY A 529 -6.05 -8.47 -31.02
C GLY A 529 -5.03 -8.16 -32.13
N LEU A 530 -5.16 -8.70 -33.35
CA LEU A 530 -4.29 -8.40 -34.49
C LEU A 530 -5.11 -8.49 -35.79
N GLU A 531 -4.95 -7.53 -36.69
CA GLU A 531 -5.62 -7.55 -37.99
C GLU A 531 -5.18 -8.78 -38.83
N PRO A 532 -6.12 -9.43 -39.56
CA PRO A 532 -5.77 -10.42 -40.57
C PRO A 532 -4.85 -9.79 -41.62
N LEU A 533 -3.80 -10.52 -42.01
CA LEU A 533 -2.93 -10.08 -43.12
C LEU A 533 -3.72 -10.12 -44.42
N THR A 534 -3.91 -8.95 -45.05
CA THR A 534 -4.39 -8.86 -46.42
C THR A 534 -3.31 -9.41 -47.36
N VAL A 535 -3.62 -10.52 -48.02
CA VAL A 535 -2.75 -11.18 -49.00
C VAL A 535 -3.54 -11.48 -50.28
N PRO A 536 -2.88 -11.57 -51.44
CA PRO A 536 -3.53 -12.03 -52.68
C PRO A 536 -4.07 -13.47 -52.53
N GLU A 537 -5.16 -13.79 -53.23
CA GLU A 537 -5.86 -15.09 -53.14
C GLU A 537 -4.95 -16.31 -53.36
N ASN A 538 -3.90 -16.14 -54.18
CA ASN A 538 -2.88 -17.15 -54.48
C ASN A 538 -1.84 -17.39 -53.35
N VAL A 539 -2.06 -16.85 -52.15
CA VAL A 539 -1.14 -16.96 -51.00
C VAL A 539 -1.86 -17.61 -49.80
N GLY A 540 -1.21 -18.54 -49.12
CA GLY A 540 -1.66 -19.06 -47.81
C GLY A 540 -1.08 -18.25 -46.66
N VAL A 541 -1.83 -18.04 -45.57
CA VAL A 541 -1.33 -17.46 -44.31
C VAL A 541 -1.52 -18.46 -43.18
N ILE A 542 -0.47 -18.77 -42.44
CA ILE A 542 -0.52 -19.63 -41.25
C ILE A 542 -0.02 -18.86 -40.04
N THR A 543 -0.93 -18.55 -39.12
CA THR A 543 -0.63 -17.86 -37.87
C THR A 543 -0.05 -18.82 -36.84
N CYS A 544 1.07 -18.43 -36.22
CA CYS A 544 1.59 -19.11 -35.03
C CYS A 544 0.91 -18.50 -33.79
N PRO A 545 0.13 -19.25 -32.99
CA PRO A 545 -0.69 -18.67 -31.93
C PRO A 545 0.08 -18.33 -30.63
N ALA A 546 1.31 -18.83 -30.48
CA ALA A 546 2.13 -18.70 -29.27
C ALA A 546 3.64 -18.76 -29.61
N SER A 547 4.50 -18.58 -28.59
CA SER A 547 5.95 -18.84 -28.69
C SER A 547 6.26 -20.26 -29.19
N LEU A 548 7.33 -20.41 -29.98
CA LEU A 548 7.64 -21.65 -30.71
C LEU A 548 8.92 -22.28 -30.15
N HIS A 549 8.81 -23.50 -29.63
CA HIS A 549 9.88 -24.17 -28.88
C HIS A 549 9.79 -25.69 -29.01
N PHE A 550 10.79 -26.43 -28.52
CA PHE A 550 10.89 -27.89 -28.65
C PHE A 550 9.61 -28.66 -28.29
N LEU A 551 8.81 -28.21 -27.30
CA LEU A 551 7.55 -28.83 -26.91
C LEU A 551 6.39 -28.71 -27.93
N ASN A 552 6.45 -27.76 -28.87
CA ASN A 552 5.33 -27.48 -29.80
C ASN A 552 5.72 -27.32 -31.28
N ARG A 553 7.03 -27.26 -31.62
CA ARG A 553 7.53 -27.12 -32.99
C ARG A 553 6.92 -28.15 -33.95
N ASP A 554 6.81 -29.41 -33.54
CA ASP A 554 6.33 -30.50 -34.38
C ASP A 554 4.80 -30.46 -34.55
N THR A 555 4.08 -29.86 -33.60
CA THR A 555 2.65 -29.54 -33.76
C THR A 555 2.43 -28.39 -34.75
N TYR A 556 3.31 -27.37 -34.75
CA TYR A 556 3.27 -26.31 -35.77
C TYR A 556 3.65 -26.86 -37.15
N ARG A 557 4.71 -27.70 -37.24
CA ARG A 557 5.10 -28.41 -38.47
C ARG A 557 3.93 -29.15 -39.09
N ASN A 558 3.25 -29.99 -38.31
CA ASN A 558 2.12 -30.77 -38.81
C ASN A 558 0.94 -29.89 -39.25
N ARG A 559 0.71 -28.73 -38.61
CA ARG A 559 -0.30 -27.74 -39.05
C ARG A 559 0.07 -27.06 -40.36
N VAL A 560 1.36 -26.77 -40.56
CA VAL A 560 1.90 -26.22 -41.82
C VAL A 560 1.76 -27.24 -42.96
N GLU A 561 2.19 -28.48 -42.73
CA GLU A 561 2.12 -29.56 -43.73
C GLU A 561 0.67 -29.95 -44.07
N ALA A 562 -0.25 -29.93 -43.09
CA ALA A 562 -1.69 -30.17 -43.32
C ALA A 562 -2.43 -29.04 -44.07
N SER A 563 -1.77 -27.91 -44.34
CA SER A 563 -2.37 -26.75 -45.04
C SER A 563 -2.06 -26.70 -46.55
N LEU A 564 -1.52 -27.79 -47.10
CA LEU A 564 -1.26 -27.95 -48.54
C LEU A 564 -2.57 -28.09 -49.35
N PRO A 565 -2.59 -27.70 -50.64
CA PRO A 565 -1.49 -27.18 -51.47
C PRO A 565 -1.66 -25.69 -51.83
N ARG A 566 -0.62 -24.86 -51.63
CA ARG A 566 -0.56 -23.46 -52.12
C ARG A 566 0.87 -23.05 -52.48
N LYS A 567 1.07 -22.54 -53.71
CA LYS A 567 2.38 -22.19 -54.29
C LYS A 567 3.16 -21.10 -53.56
N LYS A 568 2.50 -20.27 -52.74
CA LYS A 568 3.10 -19.22 -51.92
C LYS A 568 2.48 -19.25 -50.54
N MET A 569 3.30 -19.14 -49.49
CA MET A 569 2.83 -19.20 -48.10
C MET A 569 3.54 -18.15 -47.22
N VAL A 570 2.81 -17.59 -46.27
CA VAL A 570 3.27 -16.63 -45.27
C VAL A 570 3.09 -17.25 -43.89
N MET A 571 4.19 -17.37 -43.14
CA MET A 571 4.16 -17.71 -41.71
C MET A 571 4.07 -16.43 -40.90
N ASP A 572 2.90 -16.20 -40.30
CA ASP A 572 2.67 -15.06 -39.41
C ASP A 572 3.13 -15.43 -38.00
N LEU A 573 4.34 -14.96 -37.67
CA LEU A 573 5.02 -15.13 -36.40
C LEU A 573 4.91 -13.87 -35.51
N ARG A 574 4.06 -12.89 -35.83
CA ARG A 574 3.91 -11.64 -35.04
C ARG A 574 3.61 -11.91 -33.56
N ARG A 575 2.84 -12.97 -33.27
CA ARG A 575 2.50 -13.42 -31.90
C ARG A 575 3.59 -14.23 -31.19
N VAL A 576 4.69 -14.60 -31.87
CA VAL A 576 5.81 -15.34 -31.28
C VAL A 576 6.67 -14.36 -30.48
N ARG A 577 6.75 -14.56 -29.15
CA ARG A 577 7.61 -13.74 -28.26
C ARG A 577 8.95 -14.39 -27.93
N TYR A 578 9.05 -15.71 -28.11
CA TYR A 578 10.24 -16.50 -27.87
C TYR A 578 10.33 -17.62 -28.92
N ILE A 579 11.55 -17.90 -29.38
CA ILE A 579 11.84 -19.01 -30.28
C ILE A 579 13.17 -19.67 -29.87
N ASP A 580 13.21 -21.01 -29.84
CA ASP A 580 14.41 -21.77 -29.51
C ASP A 580 15.12 -22.38 -30.74
N ALA A 581 16.32 -22.93 -30.52
CA ALA A 581 17.11 -23.56 -31.56
C ALA A 581 16.37 -24.75 -32.23
N SER A 582 15.64 -25.55 -31.45
CA SER A 582 14.90 -26.71 -31.93
C SER A 582 13.78 -26.30 -32.90
N ALA A 583 13.10 -25.19 -32.64
CA ALA A 583 12.10 -24.59 -33.50
C ALA A 583 12.70 -23.92 -34.74
N LEU A 584 13.80 -23.17 -34.60
CA LEU A 584 14.51 -22.54 -35.73
C LEU A 584 14.98 -23.58 -36.75
N ILE A 585 15.47 -24.74 -36.30
CA ILE A 585 15.84 -25.87 -37.16
C ILE A 585 14.60 -26.39 -37.93
N THR A 586 13.46 -26.60 -37.26
CA THR A 586 12.22 -27.06 -37.92
C THR A 586 11.68 -26.05 -38.94
N LEU A 587 11.75 -24.73 -38.67
CA LEU A 587 11.37 -23.72 -39.66
C LEU A 587 12.32 -23.72 -40.87
N LYS A 588 13.63 -23.92 -40.67
CA LYS A 588 14.62 -24.03 -41.74
C LYS A 588 14.46 -25.31 -42.57
N GLU A 589 14.10 -26.43 -41.93
CA GLU A 589 13.72 -27.66 -42.63
C GLU A 589 12.50 -27.44 -43.52
N LEU A 590 11.44 -26.82 -42.99
CA LEU A 590 10.23 -26.49 -43.74
C LEU A 590 10.56 -25.59 -44.94
N GLN A 591 11.32 -24.50 -44.76
CA GLN A 591 11.77 -23.63 -45.85
C GLN A 591 12.56 -24.42 -46.92
N LYS A 592 13.47 -25.30 -46.52
CA LYS A 592 14.28 -26.14 -47.43
C LYS A 592 13.44 -27.22 -48.14
N GLN A 593 12.36 -27.71 -47.52
CA GLN A 593 11.42 -28.65 -48.14
C GLN A 593 10.46 -27.95 -49.11
N TRP A 594 10.06 -26.70 -48.83
CA TRP A 594 9.16 -25.90 -49.68
C TRP A 594 9.88 -25.37 -50.92
N ASN A 595 11.06 -24.76 -50.74
CA ASN A 595 11.86 -24.22 -51.86
C ASN A 595 12.27 -25.31 -52.87
N LYS A 596 12.33 -26.59 -52.46
CA LYS A 596 12.55 -27.74 -53.36
C LYS A 596 11.38 -28.04 -54.32
N LYS A 597 10.21 -27.44 -54.12
CA LYS A 597 9.00 -27.62 -54.95
C LYS A 597 8.71 -26.42 -55.87
N GLU A 598 9.65 -25.48 -55.98
CA GLU A 598 9.48 -24.14 -56.58
C GLU A 598 8.46 -23.23 -55.84
N GLU A 599 7.98 -23.67 -54.67
CA GLU A 599 7.07 -22.91 -53.82
C GLU A 599 7.87 -22.07 -52.81
N ARG A 600 7.43 -20.84 -52.48
CA ARG A 600 8.14 -19.96 -51.51
C ARG A 600 7.39 -19.77 -50.19
N ILE A 601 8.15 -19.78 -49.09
CA ILE A 601 7.73 -19.37 -47.75
C ILE A 601 8.30 -17.98 -47.43
N PHE A 602 7.46 -17.09 -46.92
CA PHE A 602 7.86 -15.82 -46.31
C PHE A 602 7.60 -15.85 -44.81
N PHE A 603 8.52 -15.31 -44.01
CA PHE A 603 8.32 -15.12 -42.56
C PHE A 603 7.97 -13.67 -42.25
N VAL A 604 6.97 -13.45 -41.40
CA VAL A 604 6.58 -12.13 -40.86
C VAL A 604 6.70 -12.18 -39.34
N ALA A 605 7.53 -11.31 -38.76
CA ALA A 605 7.75 -11.20 -37.31
C ALA A 605 7.64 -9.74 -36.85
N GLU A 606 7.32 -9.54 -35.56
CA GLU A 606 7.11 -8.20 -34.97
C GLU A 606 8.23 -7.79 -33.99
N THR A 607 8.99 -8.76 -33.45
CA THR A 607 10.02 -8.50 -32.44
C THR A 607 11.44 -8.79 -32.95
N ASP A 608 12.34 -7.83 -32.70
CA ASP A 608 13.77 -7.85 -33.03
C ASP A 608 14.48 -9.14 -32.54
N TYR A 609 14.02 -9.72 -31.42
CA TYR A 609 14.51 -11.00 -30.92
C TYR A 609 14.23 -12.15 -31.89
N VAL A 610 13.01 -12.28 -32.40
CA VAL A 610 12.65 -13.36 -33.33
C VAL A 610 13.29 -13.12 -34.70
N GLU A 611 13.33 -11.87 -35.16
CA GLU A 611 13.99 -11.49 -36.41
C GLU A 611 15.50 -11.82 -36.40
N SER A 612 16.23 -11.37 -35.37
CA SER A 612 17.67 -11.62 -35.25
C SER A 612 18.00 -13.10 -35.13
N LYS A 613 17.13 -13.91 -34.50
CA LYS A 613 17.29 -15.38 -34.43
C LYS A 613 17.03 -16.07 -35.77
N LEU A 614 16.00 -15.66 -36.52
CA LEU A 614 15.73 -16.17 -37.88
C LEU A 614 16.88 -15.82 -38.84
N LYS A 615 17.34 -14.57 -38.83
CA LYS A 615 18.49 -14.11 -39.64
C LYS A 615 19.77 -14.85 -39.27
N ALA A 616 20.09 -15.01 -37.98
CA ALA A 616 21.28 -15.73 -37.53
C ALA A 616 21.28 -17.22 -37.91
N TYR A 617 20.10 -17.83 -38.11
CA TYR A 617 19.97 -19.20 -38.61
C TYR A 617 19.98 -19.30 -40.14
N GLY A 618 20.06 -18.19 -40.89
CA GLY A 618 20.06 -18.18 -42.36
C GLY A 618 18.72 -18.63 -42.93
N ALA A 619 17.68 -17.83 -42.67
CA ALA A 619 16.40 -17.85 -43.37
C ALA A 619 16.31 -16.61 -44.27
N ASP A 620 16.44 -16.80 -45.59
CA ASP A 620 16.76 -15.68 -46.50
C ASP A 620 15.54 -14.83 -46.94
N ASP A 621 14.31 -15.35 -46.79
CA ASP A 621 13.04 -14.69 -47.16
C ASP A 621 12.26 -14.11 -45.94
N VAL A 622 12.97 -13.45 -45.00
CA VAL A 622 12.33 -12.77 -43.84
C VAL A 622 11.92 -11.33 -44.22
N LYS A 623 10.61 -11.08 -44.39
CA LYS A 623 10.05 -9.74 -44.64
C LYS A 623 9.52 -9.10 -43.35
N VAL A 624 10.04 -7.94 -42.99
CA VAL A 624 9.62 -7.15 -41.82
C VAL A 624 8.76 -5.96 -42.27
N ARG A 625 7.59 -5.74 -41.65
CA ARG A 625 6.81 -4.50 -41.83
C ARG A 625 5.96 -4.20 -40.60
N LYS A 626 5.87 -2.91 -40.24
CA LYS A 626 5.05 -2.38 -39.13
C LYS A 626 3.65 -1.91 -39.58
N SER A 627 3.14 -2.41 -40.72
CA SER A 627 1.84 -2.00 -41.29
C SER A 627 1.12 -3.17 -41.97
N SER A 628 -0.21 -3.10 -42.06
CA SER A 628 -1.10 -4.23 -42.39
C SER A 628 -1.07 -4.71 -43.84
N VAL A 629 -0.40 -4.01 -44.76
CA VAL A 629 -0.43 -4.29 -46.22
C VAL A 629 0.88 -4.91 -46.69
N LEU A 630 0.79 -6.15 -47.21
CA LEU A 630 1.93 -7.00 -47.55
C LEU A 630 2.06 -7.14 -49.08
N ASP A 631 2.70 -6.17 -49.70
CA ASP A 631 2.99 -6.20 -51.14
C ASP A 631 4.06 -7.25 -51.49
N ILE A 632 3.78 -8.06 -52.51
CA ILE A 632 4.67 -9.11 -53.04
C ILE A 632 4.94 -8.88 -54.54
N THR A 633 5.17 -7.62 -54.89
CA THR A 633 6.01 -7.24 -56.03
C THR A 633 7.49 -7.52 -55.71
N GLY A 634 8.31 -7.64 -56.75
CA GLY A 634 9.74 -7.98 -56.64
C GLY A 634 10.67 -6.77 -56.68
N GLU A 635 11.96 -7.04 -56.42
CA GLU A 635 13.10 -6.12 -56.59
C GLU A 635 13.20 -4.95 -55.60
N GLY A 636 14.39 -4.34 -55.48
CA GLY A 636 14.65 -3.11 -54.70
C GLY A 636 15.54 -3.24 -53.45
N GLN A 637 16.77 -2.70 -53.53
CA GLN A 637 17.81 -2.66 -52.47
C GLN A 637 17.61 -1.52 -51.43
N PHE A 638 18.70 -1.23 -50.67
CA PHE A 638 19.02 -0.01 -49.87
C PHE A 638 18.53 0.00 -48.41
N SER A 639 19.28 0.55 -47.44
CA SER A 639 20.74 0.81 -47.32
C SER A 639 21.12 0.94 -45.83
N SER A 640 22.43 0.95 -45.48
CA SER A 640 22.91 1.06 -44.09
C SER A 640 24.14 1.97 -43.96
N SER A 641 24.06 2.96 -43.06
CA SER A 641 25.10 3.98 -42.79
C SER A 641 24.64 4.90 -41.64
N TYR A 642 25.46 5.37 -40.69
CA TYR A 642 26.84 5.05 -40.30
C TYR A 642 27.07 5.36 -38.80
N LEU A 643 28.24 5.04 -38.24
CA LEU A 643 28.52 5.12 -36.80
C LEU A 643 29.79 5.93 -36.45
N PHE A 644 29.62 6.94 -35.57
CA PHE A 644 30.58 7.43 -34.55
C PHE A 644 31.90 8.19 -34.89
N SER A 645 32.34 8.99 -33.89
CA SER A 645 33.72 9.52 -33.62
C SER A 645 34.13 10.88 -34.27
N PHE A 646 34.97 11.77 -33.69
CA PHE A 646 35.66 11.83 -32.36
C PHE A 646 36.21 13.26 -32.03
N LEU A 647 36.14 13.72 -30.75
CA LEU A 647 37.00 14.74 -30.05
C LEU A 647 37.11 16.18 -30.68
N PHE A 648 37.75 17.24 -30.11
CA PHE A 648 38.35 17.63 -28.80
C PHE A 648 38.28 19.19 -28.69
N LEU A 649 38.13 19.87 -27.53
CA LEU A 649 39.22 20.46 -26.68
C LEU A 649 38.65 21.38 -25.55
N ARG A 650 39.47 21.58 -24.49
CA ARG A 650 39.68 22.73 -23.54
C ARG A 650 38.71 23.95 -23.46
N SER A 651 38.60 24.72 -22.35
CA SER A 651 39.39 24.78 -21.10
C SER A 651 38.68 25.50 -19.91
N PHE A 652 39.08 25.14 -18.68
CA PHE A 652 39.22 25.95 -17.43
C PHE A 652 38.49 27.30 -17.21
N ARG A 653 37.94 27.47 -15.99
CA ARG A 653 38.49 28.44 -14.98
C ARG A 653 38.05 28.09 -13.54
N ASP A 654 38.95 28.29 -12.59
CA ASP A 654 38.79 27.96 -11.16
C ASP A 654 38.21 29.08 -10.27
N MET A 655 37.97 28.69 -9.00
CA MET A 655 38.50 29.35 -7.80
C MET A 655 37.51 30.17 -6.93
N ARG A 656 37.20 29.62 -5.73
CA ARG A 656 37.45 30.33 -4.46
C ARG A 656 37.55 29.38 -3.25
N THR A 657 38.45 29.77 -2.33
CA THR A 657 38.66 29.26 -0.97
C THR A 657 37.75 30.04 0.01
N SER A 658 37.78 29.93 1.35
CA SER A 658 38.72 29.28 2.29
C SER A 658 38.04 28.89 3.63
N GLU A 659 38.77 28.11 4.45
CA GLU A 659 38.78 28.06 5.94
C GLU A 659 37.47 27.95 6.78
N GLY A 660 37.48 27.25 7.94
CA GLY A 660 38.58 26.51 8.56
C GLY A 660 38.19 25.78 9.86
N GLN A 661 39.22 25.11 10.43
CA GLN A 661 39.51 24.73 11.83
C GLN A 661 38.47 25.00 12.97
N SER A 662 38.45 24.28 14.11
CA SER A 662 39.01 22.99 14.58
C SER A 662 38.55 22.76 16.05
N LEU A 663 39.33 22.05 16.89
CA LEU A 663 39.23 21.87 18.37
C LEU A 663 38.23 20.80 18.85
N LEU A 664 38.72 19.68 19.39
CA LEU A 664 39.01 19.34 20.81
C LEU A 664 37.74 18.98 21.64
N ASN A 665 37.57 17.88 22.40
CA ASN A 665 38.32 16.71 22.92
C ASN A 665 38.22 16.62 24.47
N ASN A 666 38.50 15.45 25.06
CA ASN A 666 38.60 15.09 26.48
C ASN A 666 37.31 14.84 27.32
N ASP A 667 36.98 13.55 27.47
CA ASP A 667 37.18 12.73 28.70
C ASP A 667 36.43 12.94 30.05
N TYR A 668 36.41 11.81 30.78
CA TYR A 668 36.08 11.57 32.20
C TYR A 668 34.59 11.61 32.63
N HIS A 669 34.12 10.84 33.63
CA HIS A 669 34.81 9.88 34.52
C HIS A 669 33.93 8.66 34.87
N ARG A 670 34.54 7.49 35.08
CA ARG A 670 33.89 6.22 35.50
C ARG A 670 33.68 6.16 37.03
N LYS A 671 32.49 5.76 37.52
CA LYS A 671 32.29 5.24 38.90
C LYS A 671 30.97 4.48 39.10
N GLU A 672 31.03 3.45 39.93
CA GLU A 672 29.98 2.52 40.39
C GLU A 672 30.46 1.95 41.76
N PRO A 673 29.68 1.16 42.53
CA PRO A 673 28.22 1.11 42.70
C PRO A 673 27.79 1.23 44.19
N ARG A 674 26.47 1.34 44.47
CA ARG A 674 25.74 0.44 45.42
C ARG A 674 24.27 0.80 45.71
N ARG A 675 23.47 -0.28 45.79
CA ARG A 675 22.17 -0.46 46.48
C ARG A 675 20.96 0.31 45.92
N SER A 676 19.82 -0.40 45.97
CA SER A 676 18.50 0.02 45.48
C SER A 676 17.64 0.60 46.62
N PRO A 677 16.42 1.05 46.30
CA PRO A 677 15.29 0.18 46.63
C PRO A 677 14.40 -0.15 45.41
N VAL A 678 14.17 -1.45 45.18
CA VAL A 678 13.40 -1.99 44.04
C VAL A 678 11.97 -1.45 43.99
N LEU A 679 11.39 -1.11 45.15
CA LEU A 679 10.01 -0.59 45.28
C LEU A 679 9.78 0.68 44.45
N PHE A 680 10.75 1.60 44.37
CA PHE A 680 10.64 2.81 43.55
C PHE A 680 10.70 2.52 42.04
N PHE A 681 11.34 1.43 41.61
CA PHE A 681 11.34 0.99 40.21
C PHE A 681 10.07 0.22 39.83
N VAL A 682 9.46 -0.53 40.75
CA VAL A 682 8.15 -1.15 40.53
C VAL A 682 7.05 -0.10 40.44
N ILE A 683 7.04 0.87 41.38
CA ILE A 683 6.14 2.03 41.30
C ILE A 683 6.47 2.89 40.07
N GLY A 684 7.76 3.03 39.71
CA GLY A 684 8.21 3.67 38.47
C GLY A 684 7.65 3.00 37.20
N ALA A 685 7.70 1.67 37.11
CA ALA A 685 7.17 0.92 35.97
C ALA A 685 5.63 0.97 35.90
N LEU A 686 4.94 0.77 37.03
CA LEU A 686 3.48 0.87 37.10
C LEU A 686 2.99 2.29 36.82
N SER A 687 3.65 3.32 37.36
CA SER A 687 3.37 4.71 37.01
C SER A 687 3.71 5.03 35.56
N CYS A 688 4.77 4.48 34.96
CA CYS A 688 4.99 4.59 33.52
C CYS A 688 3.87 3.94 32.70
N VAL A 689 3.35 2.77 33.09
CA VAL A 689 2.21 2.13 32.40
C VAL A 689 0.92 2.94 32.59
N VAL A 690 0.66 3.45 33.80
CA VAL A 690 -0.53 4.28 34.10
C VAL A 690 -0.42 5.68 33.47
N VAL A 691 0.77 6.27 33.37
CA VAL A 691 1.04 7.55 32.68
C VAL A 691 1.01 7.37 31.16
N ILE A 692 1.49 6.24 30.62
CA ILE A 692 1.25 5.89 29.20
C ILE A 692 -0.25 5.69 28.96
N TYR A 693 -0.98 5.03 29.86
CA TYR A 693 -2.44 4.89 29.78
C TYR A 693 -3.16 6.25 29.86
N PHE A 694 -2.72 7.16 30.74
CA PHE A 694 -3.26 8.51 30.86
C PHE A 694 -2.90 9.40 29.66
N LEU A 695 -1.69 9.37 29.11
CA LEU A 695 -1.38 10.03 27.83
C LEU A 695 -2.21 9.42 26.67
N MET A 696 -2.37 8.09 26.63
CA MET A 696 -3.24 7.39 25.68
C MET A 696 -4.73 7.65 25.90
N SER A 697 -5.12 8.30 27.00
CA SER A 697 -6.48 8.73 27.34
C SER A 697 -6.66 10.23 27.03
N SER A 698 -5.87 11.10 27.65
CA SER A 698 -5.88 12.56 27.48
C SER A 698 -5.57 13.02 26.05
N ILE A 699 -5.04 12.15 25.18
CA ILE A 699 -4.75 12.47 23.78
C ILE A 699 -5.64 11.70 22.78
N SER A 700 -6.64 10.91 23.23
CA SER A 700 -7.61 10.32 22.30
C SER A 700 -8.58 11.34 21.69
N THR A 701 -8.55 12.59 22.15
CA THR A 701 -9.45 13.68 21.74
C THR A 701 -9.05 14.41 20.45
N PHE A 702 -8.00 14.00 19.73
CA PHE A 702 -7.55 14.65 18.49
C PHE A 702 -7.07 13.64 17.43
N TYR A 703 -8.01 12.95 16.78
CA TYR A 703 -7.73 12.00 15.68
C TYR A 703 -8.32 12.46 14.33
N THR A 704 -8.14 13.74 14.01
CA THR A 704 -8.66 14.34 12.78
C THR A 704 -7.85 13.95 11.53
N SER A 705 -8.57 13.46 10.52
CA SER A 705 -7.99 13.05 9.23
C SER A 705 -7.26 14.17 8.50
N HIS A 706 -6.12 13.83 7.91
CA HIS A 706 -5.45 14.68 6.94
C HIS A 706 -6.23 14.71 5.61
N SER A 707 -7.08 15.72 5.47
CA SER A 707 -7.23 16.38 4.18
C SER A 707 -5.96 17.22 3.91
N LEU A 708 -5.64 17.48 2.64
CA LEU A 708 -4.40 18.16 2.21
C LEU A 708 -4.36 19.68 2.54
N ARG A 709 -5.27 20.16 3.41
CA ARG A 709 -5.48 21.58 3.76
C ARG A 709 -4.30 22.24 4.50
N SER A 710 -3.31 21.50 4.98
CA SER A 710 -2.27 21.99 5.91
C SER A 710 -0.97 22.50 5.27
N ASP A 711 -0.55 21.97 4.13
CA ASP A 711 0.85 22.15 3.65
C ASP A 711 1.09 23.39 2.76
N TYR A 712 0.03 24.05 2.27
CA TYR A 712 0.10 25.26 1.43
C TYR A 712 0.46 26.56 2.17
N SER A 713 1.26 26.49 3.24
CA SER A 713 1.60 27.64 4.12
C SER A 713 2.40 28.79 3.47
N LYS A 714 2.81 28.68 2.19
CA LYS A 714 3.66 29.67 1.50
C LYS A 714 3.27 29.99 0.05
N SER A 715 2.23 29.38 -0.53
CA SER A 715 1.82 29.75 -1.88
C SER A 715 1.05 31.07 -1.90
N LYS A 716 1.20 31.84 -2.98
CA LYS A 716 0.30 32.94 -3.31
C LYS A 716 -0.89 32.48 -4.15
N ASN A 717 -0.76 31.36 -4.86
CA ASN A 717 -1.71 30.87 -5.84
C ASN A 717 -2.22 29.49 -5.38
N PHE A 718 -3.53 29.30 -5.42
CA PHE A 718 -4.21 28.08 -4.98
C PHE A 718 -5.02 27.53 -6.15
N ASP A 719 -4.63 26.37 -6.65
CA ASP A 719 -5.40 25.66 -7.68
C ASP A 719 -6.63 25.02 -7.04
N LEU A 720 -7.79 25.22 -7.66
CA LEU A 720 -9.06 24.62 -7.23
C LEU A 720 -9.82 24.04 -8.43
N LEU A 721 -10.65 23.04 -8.15
CA LEU A 721 -11.62 22.48 -9.07
C LEU A 721 -13.03 22.80 -8.60
N ILE A 722 -13.92 23.05 -9.55
CA ILE A 722 -15.37 23.06 -9.33
C ILE A 722 -16.05 22.10 -10.32
N VAL A 723 -17.20 21.54 -9.95
CA VAL A 723 -17.99 20.65 -10.80
C VAL A 723 -19.45 21.08 -10.87
N ALA A 724 -20.06 20.89 -12.03
CA ALA A 724 -21.42 21.33 -12.32
C ALA A 724 -22.45 20.22 -12.08
N ASP A 725 -23.53 20.57 -11.41
CA ASP A 725 -24.82 19.96 -11.68
C ASP A 725 -25.41 20.63 -12.94
N LEU A 726 -26.07 19.81 -13.76
CA LEU A 726 -26.71 20.24 -15.01
C LEU A 726 -28.19 19.84 -15.05
N ASP A 727 -28.72 19.19 -14.02
CA ASP A 727 -30.06 18.58 -14.02
C ASP A 727 -30.31 17.79 -15.33
N LYS A 728 -31.51 17.95 -15.88
CA LYS A 728 -31.99 17.43 -17.16
C LYS A 728 -31.11 17.81 -18.37
N LYS A 729 -30.21 18.82 -18.26
CA LYS A 729 -29.26 19.23 -19.32
C LYS A 729 -28.00 18.35 -19.37
N SER A 730 -27.83 17.44 -18.41
CA SER A 730 -26.74 16.45 -18.34
C SER A 730 -26.76 15.41 -19.48
N ARG A 731 -27.90 15.19 -20.14
CA ARG A 731 -28.06 14.19 -21.20
C ARG A 731 -27.40 14.62 -22.51
N VAL A 732 -26.76 13.68 -23.20
CA VAL A 732 -26.20 13.86 -24.55
C VAL A 732 -27.18 13.31 -25.58
N ASP A 733 -28.00 14.17 -26.18
CA ASP A 733 -29.06 13.78 -27.12
C ASP A 733 -28.57 13.06 -28.39
N THR A 734 -27.28 13.20 -28.74
CA THR A 734 -26.67 12.53 -29.89
C THR A 734 -26.24 11.08 -29.65
N ASP A 735 -26.23 10.57 -28.40
CA ASP A 735 -26.00 9.13 -28.12
C ASP A 735 -27.34 8.43 -27.88
N SER A 736 -27.83 7.72 -28.90
CA SER A 736 -29.09 6.96 -28.87
C SER A 736 -29.11 5.83 -27.83
N LYS A 737 -27.96 5.47 -27.24
CA LYS A 737 -27.86 4.47 -26.15
C LYS A 737 -27.90 5.08 -24.76
N GLY A 738 -28.03 6.40 -24.63
CA GLY A 738 -27.95 7.11 -23.36
C GLY A 738 -26.50 7.35 -22.95
N LYS A 739 -26.15 8.62 -22.79
CA LYS A 739 -24.88 9.09 -22.25
C LYS A 739 -25.14 10.40 -21.53
N TRP A 740 -24.49 10.58 -20.38
CA TRP A 740 -24.62 11.77 -19.55
C TRP A 740 -23.26 12.42 -19.33
N TYR A 741 -23.23 13.71 -19.07
CA TYR A 741 -22.02 14.48 -18.83
C TYR A 741 -22.20 15.55 -17.74
N SER A 742 -21.09 15.93 -17.13
CA SER A 742 -20.95 17.09 -16.25
C SER A 742 -19.73 17.92 -16.70
N VAL A 743 -19.69 19.19 -16.32
CA VAL A 743 -18.58 20.10 -16.58
C VAL A 743 -17.77 20.31 -15.31
N MET A 744 -16.47 20.06 -15.36
CA MET A 744 -15.51 20.34 -14.29
C MET A 744 -14.58 21.47 -14.76
N LYS A 745 -14.49 22.57 -14.00
CA LYS A 745 -13.59 23.70 -14.31
C LYS A 745 -12.43 23.78 -13.34
N LYS A 746 -11.25 24.15 -13.85
CA LYS A 746 -10.08 24.48 -13.03
C LYS A 746 -9.96 26.00 -12.88
N GLY A 747 -9.93 26.47 -11.64
CA GLY A 747 -9.60 27.84 -11.29
C GLY A 747 -8.25 27.95 -10.59
N GLN A 748 -7.62 29.12 -10.69
CA GLN A 748 -6.49 29.51 -9.85
C GLN A 748 -6.86 30.75 -9.04
N LEU A 749 -6.96 30.59 -7.73
CA LEU A 749 -7.25 31.66 -6.77
C LEU A 749 -5.93 32.28 -6.29
N THR A 750 -5.69 33.54 -6.62
CA THR A 750 -4.44 34.24 -6.30
C THR A 750 -4.65 35.27 -5.20
N LYS A 751 -3.79 35.23 -4.17
CA LYS A 751 -3.77 36.20 -3.07
C LYS A 751 -2.93 37.43 -3.44
N GLN A 752 -3.58 38.59 -3.40
CA GLN A 752 -2.97 39.88 -3.70
C GLN A 752 -2.19 40.47 -2.50
N PRO A 753 -1.24 41.41 -2.72
CA PRO A 753 -0.40 41.96 -1.65
C PRO A 753 -1.15 42.72 -0.54
N ASN A 754 -2.31 43.29 -0.87
CA ASN A 754 -3.26 43.93 0.05
C ASN A 754 -4.02 42.94 0.96
N GLY A 755 -3.91 41.63 0.71
CA GLY A 755 -4.61 40.58 1.45
C GLY A 755 -5.92 40.08 0.83
N THR A 756 -6.43 40.72 -0.23
CA THR A 756 -7.62 40.24 -0.97
C THR A 756 -7.27 39.09 -1.90
N PHE A 757 -8.28 38.46 -2.51
CA PHE A 757 -8.10 37.42 -3.51
C PHE A 757 -8.75 37.81 -4.85
N SER A 758 -8.28 37.19 -5.93
CA SER A 758 -8.87 37.23 -7.26
C SER A 758 -8.71 35.86 -7.92
N ILE A 759 -9.69 35.45 -8.73
CA ILE A 759 -9.71 34.14 -9.39
C ILE A 759 -9.62 34.25 -10.91
N GLU A 760 -8.88 33.33 -11.52
CA GLU A 760 -8.78 33.14 -12.97
C GLU A 760 -9.19 31.70 -13.33
N TRP A 761 -9.89 31.51 -14.44
CA TRP A 761 -10.36 30.20 -14.90
C TRP A 761 -9.47 29.69 -16.04
N VAL A 762 -8.86 28.52 -15.86
CA VAL A 762 -7.72 28.05 -16.65
C VAL A 762 -8.11 26.95 -17.65
N ASP A 763 -9.02 26.04 -17.26
CA ASP A 763 -9.37 24.86 -18.06
C ASP A 763 -10.82 24.38 -17.79
N GLU A 764 -11.42 23.69 -18.76
CA GLU A 764 -12.76 23.09 -18.70
C GLU A 764 -12.73 21.65 -19.25
N THR A 765 -12.98 20.67 -18.39
CA THR A 765 -13.01 19.24 -18.72
C THR A 765 -14.44 18.69 -18.59
N LYS A 766 -14.91 17.93 -19.58
CA LYS A 766 -16.22 17.26 -19.53
C LYS A 766 -16.09 15.81 -19.05
N LEU A 767 -16.67 15.54 -17.88
CA LEU A 767 -16.77 14.20 -17.31
C LEU A 767 -17.98 13.48 -17.93
N TYR A 768 -17.93 12.15 -18.08
CA TYR A 768 -18.98 11.37 -18.75
C TYR A 768 -19.28 10.05 -18.04
N THR A 769 -20.55 9.62 -18.08
CA THR A 769 -20.96 8.24 -17.74
C THR A 769 -22.00 7.69 -18.73
N LYS A 770 -22.33 6.41 -18.56
CA LYS A 770 -23.44 5.70 -19.23
C LYS A 770 -24.43 5.05 -18.24
N ILE A 771 -24.27 5.32 -16.94
CA ILE A 771 -25.18 4.86 -15.89
C ILE A 771 -26.12 6.02 -15.54
N SER A 772 -27.40 5.74 -15.34
CA SER A 772 -28.43 6.75 -15.07
C SER A 772 -29.58 6.14 -14.28
N GLU A 773 -30.23 6.93 -13.42
CA GLU A 773 -31.46 6.54 -12.71
C GLU A 773 -32.63 7.38 -13.26
N ALA A 774 -33.69 6.72 -13.71
CA ALA A 774 -34.83 7.35 -14.39
C ALA A 774 -34.45 8.27 -15.58
N GLY A 775 -33.31 8.01 -16.24
CA GLY A 775 -32.82 8.78 -17.40
C GLY A 775 -32.05 10.07 -17.06
N ARG A 776 -31.70 10.27 -15.79
CA ARG A 776 -30.86 11.36 -15.24
C ARG A 776 -29.56 10.82 -14.64
N GLY A 777 -28.51 11.63 -14.55
CA GLY A 777 -27.18 11.25 -14.05
C GLY A 777 -26.07 12.19 -14.54
N MET A 778 -24.86 12.10 -13.98
CA MET A 778 -23.84 13.16 -13.96
C MET A 778 -24.31 14.47 -13.32
N GLU A 779 -25.22 14.38 -12.36
CA GLU A 779 -25.76 15.50 -11.61
C GLU A 779 -24.90 15.65 -10.35
N LEU A 780 -23.74 16.31 -10.52
CA LEU A 780 -22.59 16.21 -9.61
C LEU A 780 -22.56 17.34 -8.58
N SER A 781 -23.15 17.12 -7.40
CA SER A 781 -23.32 18.17 -6.39
C SER A 781 -22.12 18.39 -5.44
N ALA A 782 -21.18 17.45 -5.33
CA ALA A 782 -20.04 17.58 -4.40
C ALA A 782 -18.67 17.16 -4.98
N LEU A 783 -17.59 17.76 -4.44
CA LEU A 783 -16.20 17.32 -4.60
C LEU A 783 -15.55 17.13 -3.23
N VAL A 784 -14.75 16.06 -3.10
CA VAL A 784 -13.93 15.83 -1.90
C VAL A 784 -12.66 15.05 -2.24
N ARG A 785 -11.55 15.38 -1.59
CA ARG A 785 -10.29 14.64 -1.71
C ARG A 785 -10.08 13.67 -0.55
N TYR A 786 -10.10 12.38 -0.85
CA TYR A 786 -10.05 11.29 0.13
C TYR A 786 -9.04 10.21 -0.32
N ASN A 787 -8.21 9.71 0.60
CA ASN A 787 -7.17 8.69 0.32
C ASN A 787 -6.31 8.99 -0.93
N ASN A 788 -5.90 10.27 -1.07
CA ASN A 788 -5.15 10.83 -2.20
C ASN A 788 -5.83 10.73 -3.59
N ARG A 789 -7.15 10.55 -3.63
CA ARG A 789 -7.98 10.52 -4.83
C ARG A 789 -9.01 11.65 -4.78
N LEU A 790 -9.45 12.12 -5.94
CA LEU A 790 -10.56 13.06 -6.05
C LEU A 790 -11.85 12.28 -6.30
N TYR A 791 -12.86 12.52 -5.47
CA TYR A 791 -14.19 11.92 -5.60
C TYR A 791 -15.24 12.99 -5.88
N SER A 792 -16.25 12.63 -6.66
CA SER A 792 -17.47 13.40 -6.89
C SER A 792 -18.70 12.51 -6.77
N PHE A 793 -19.85 13.10 -6.51
CA PHE A 793 -21.06 12.41 -6.08
C PHE A 793 -22.24 12.81 -6.95
N ASP A 794 -22.95 11.82 -7.46
CA ASP A 794 -24.10 11.97 -8.34
C ASP A 794 -25.39 11.91 -7.49
N ASP A 795 -26.10 13.04 -7.39
CA ASP A 795 -27.26 13.20 -6.52
C ASP A 795 -28.45 12.33 -6.96
N ARG A 796 -28.46 11.92 -8.23
CA ARG A 796 -29.57 11.20 -8.84
C ARG A 796 -29.44 9.70 -8.68
N THR A 797 -28.24 9.17 -8.89
CA THR A 797 -27.93 7.73 -8.91
C THR A 797 -27.30 7.25 -7.61
N GLY A 798 -26.92 8.16 -6.70
CA GLY A 798 -26.13 7.84 -5.51
C GLY A 798 -24.71 7.36 -5.82
N LEU A 799 -24.23 7.48 -7.07
CA LEU A 799 -22.92 6.99 -7.46
C LEU A 799 -21.80 7.90 -6.98
N VAL A 800 -20.78 7.28 -6.38
CA VAL A 800 -19.52 7.92 -6.01
C VAL A 800 -18.50 7.63 -7.11
N PHE A 801 -18.13 8.67 -7.87
CA PHE A 801 -17.18 8.61 -8.96
C PHE A 801 -15.78 9.05 -8.50
N GLU A 802 -14.76 8.22 -8.73
CA GLU A 802 -13.36 8.65 -8.68
C GLU A 802 -13.01 9.37 -10.00
N VAL A 803 -12.51 10.60 -9.91
CA VAL A 803 -12.13 11.40 -11.08
C VAL A 803 -10.65 11.14 -11.41
N VAL A 804 -10.41 10.41 -12.51
CA VAL A 804 -9.06 10.00 -12.94
C VAL A 804 -8.84 10.43 -14.40
N ASN A 805 -7.83 11.27 -14.65
CA ASN A 805 -7.44 11.74 -15.99
C ASN A 805 -8.63 12.23 -16.84
N GLY A 806 -9.48 13.08 -16.26
CA GLY A 806 -10.66 13.64 -16.91
C GLY A 806 -11.83 12.66 -17.12
N LYS A 807 -11.84 11.52 -16.42
CA LYS A 807 -12.91 10.50 -16.51
C LYS A 807 -13.51 10.23 -15.13
N ALA A 808 -14.83 10.14 -15.07
CA ALA A 808 -15.56 9.68 -13.89
C ALA A 808 -15.59 8.15 -13.88
N ILE A 809 -15.07 7.52 -12.83
CA ILE A 809 -15.02 6.05 -12.67
C ILE A 809 -15.85 5.66 -11.44
N PRO A 810 -16.99 4.96 -11.58
CA PRO A 810 -17.82 4.61 -10.43
C PRO A 810 -17.08 3.66 -9.48
N ARG A 811 -17.17 3.93 -8.17
CA ARG A 811 -16.51 3.16 -7.09
C ARG A 811 -17.46 2.65 -6.04
N HIS A 812 -18.40 3.47 -5.61
CA HIS A 812 -19.42 3.13 -4.62
C HIS A 812 -20.78 3.57 -5.13
N ILE A 813 -21.84 3.00 -4.56
CA ILE A 813 -23.21 3.50 -4.67
C ILE A 813 -23.74 3.68 -3.25
N LEU A 814 -24.48 4.76 -3.02
CA LEU A 814 -25.09 5.13 -1.75
C LEU A 814 -26.61 5.13 -1.95
N MET A 815 -27.33 4.36 -1.14
CA MET A 815 -28.80 4.32 -1.18
C MET A 815 -29.39 5.27 -0.13
N GLU A 816 -30.59 5.78 -0.34
CA GLU A 816 -31.20 6.70 0.63
C GLU A 816 -31.57 6.04 1.97
N GLY A 817 -31.69 6.84 3.03
CA GLY A 817 -32.07 6.36 4.37
C GLY A 817 -30.99 5.47 5.02
N ASP A 818 -31.43 4.33 5.55
CA ASP A 818 -30.60 3.33 6.26
C ASP A 818 -29.74 2.45 5.33
N GLY A 819 -29.81 2.67 4.02
CA GLY A 819 -29.13 1.89 2.99
C GLY A 819 -29.97 0.75 2.39
N ASN A 820 -31.16 0.46 2.91
CA ASN A 820 -32.02 -0.65 2.45
C ASN A 820 -33.13 -0.23 1.46
N ASN A 821 -32.98 0.92 0.80
CA ASN A 821 -33.91 1.43 -0.22
C ASN A 821 -33.42 1.12 -1.65
N ASP A 822 -34.33 1.15 -2.63
CA ASP A 822 -34.07 0.87 -4.05
C ASP A 822 -33.65 2.10 -4.88
N LYS A 823 -33.61 3.28 -4.26
CA LYS A 823 -33.28 4.58 -4.85
C LYS A 823 -31.94 5.14 -4.32
N GLY A 824 -31.17 5.79 -5.21
CA GLY A 824 -29.93 6.49 -4.84
C GLY A 824 -30.11 7.62 -3.81
N GLN A 825 -29.11 7.79 -2.94
CA GLN A 825 -29.02 8.90 -1.98
C GLN A 825 -28.81 10.22 -2.73
N LYS A 826 -29.72 11.19 -2.54
CA LYS A 826 -29.49 12.57 -2.99
C LYS A 826 -28.34 13.17 -2.20
N THR A 827 -27.15 13.15 -2.78
CA THR A 827 -25.91 13.55 -2.12
C THR A 827 -25.63 15.01 -2.42
N GLU A 828 -25.68 15.83 -1.38
CA GLU A 828 -25.49 17.28 -1.50
C GLU A 828 -24.09 17.70 -1.03
N TRP A 829 -23.60 17.06 0.04
CA TRP A 829 -22.35 17.44 0.72
C TRP A 829 -21.44 16.25 1.01
N ALA A 830 -20.14 16.49 0.95
CA ALA A 830 -19.12 15.52 1.33
C ALA A 830 -17.94 16.17 2.07
N THR A 831 -17.48 15.54 3.15
CA THR A 831 -16.33 16.00 3.95
C THR A 831 -15.60 14.81 4.58
N VAL A 832 -14.34 15.01 5.02
CA VAL A 832 -13.55 13.95 5.67
C VAL A 832 -13.40 14.22 7.17
N LYS A 833 -13.87 13.28 8.01
CA LYS A 833 -13.75 13.32 9.48
C LYS A 833 -13.15 12.00 9.98
N ASP A 834 -12.15 12.12 10.83
CA ASP A 834 -11.46 11.08 11.60
C ASP A 834 -11.08 9.79 10.84
N GLY A 835 -10.75 9.94 9.56
CA GLY A 835 -10.32 8.86 8.65
C GLY A 835 -11.43 8.31 7.75
N LYS A 836 -12.68 8.73 7.94
CA LYS A 836 -13.83 8.36 7.11
C LYS A 836 -14.32 9.55 6.27
N MET A 837 -14.97 9.24 5.15
CA MET A 837 -15.63 10.20 4.27
C MET A 837 -17.12 10.24 4.64
N TYR A 838 -17.58 11.37 5.16
CA TYR A 838 -18.97 11.64 5.55
C TYR A 838 -19.68 12.29 4.37
N VAL A 839 -20.82 11.74 3.97
CA VAL A 839 -21.52 12.05 2.71
C VAL A 839 -23.02 12.12 2.98
N GLY A 840 -23.61 13.32 2.93
CA GLY A 840 -24.98 13.54 3.39
C GLY A 840 -25.92 14.13 2.35
N SER A 841 -27.20 14.08 2.71
CA SER A 841 -28.29 14.71 1.96
C SER A 841 -28.71 16.06 2.60
N PHE A 842 -29.74 16.70 2.05
CA PHE A 842 -30.13 18.08 2.36
C PHE A 842 -30.71 18.32 3.76
N GLY A 843 -30.90 17.29 4.57
CA GLY A 843 -31.23 17.40 5.99
C GLY A 843 -32.67 17.82 6.32
N LYS A 844 -33.60 17.73 5.34
CA LYS A 844 -35.02 18.04 5.51
C LYS A 844 -35.90 16.79 5.34
N GLU A 845 -37.01 16.74 6.07
CA GLU A 845 -38.07 15.75 5.90
C GLU A 845 -38.63 15.81 4.47
N TYR A 846 -38.92 14.67 3.84
CA TYR A 846 -39.68 14.65 2.60
C TYR A 846 -41.14 14.95 2.91
N THR A 847 -41.68 16.03 2.37
CA THR A 847 -43.05 16.52 2.63
C THR A 847 -43.94 16.33 1.40
N ASN A 848 -45.17 15.86 1.60
CA ASN A 848 -46.22 15.88 0.60
C ASN A 848 -46.74 17.32 0.37
N PRO A 849 -47.50 17.58 -0.72
CA PRO A 849 -48.03 18.92 -1.01
C PRO A 849 -49.03 19.49 0.03
N ASP A 850 -49.57 18.64 0.91
CA ASP A 850 -50.43 19.03 2.04
C ASP A 850 -49.62 19.42 3.30
N GLY A 851 -48.28 19.33 3.26
CA GLY A 851 -47.39 19.57 4.38
C GLY A 851 -47.20 18.37 5.33
N SER A 852 -47.76 17.19 5.02
CA SER A 852 -47.51 15.97 5.79
C SER A 852 -46.12 15.38 5.51
N ILE A 853 -45.46 14.83 6.53
CA ILE A 853 -44.17 14.14 6.38
C ILE A 853 -44.40 12.75 5.79
N LYS A 854 -43.72 12.45 4.69
CA LYS A 854 -43.75 11.15 3.99
C LYS A 854 -42.64 10.21 4.47
N ASN A 855 -41.41 10.72 4.58
CA ASN A 855 -40.26 10.00 5.16
C ASN A 855 -39.17 11.00 5.62
N THR A 856 -38.14 10.49 6.31
CA THR A 856 -36.96 11.24 6.76
C THR A 856 -35.68 10.78 6.04
N ASN A 857 -35.78 10.15 4.87
CA ASN A 857 -34.64 9.48 4.21
C ASN A 857 -33.48 10.45 3.86
N ASN A 858 -33.77 11.74 3.68
CA ASN A 858 -32.78 12.81 3.41
C ASN A 858 -32.17 13.41 4.69
N MET A 859 -32.53 12.91 5.87
CA MET A 859 -31.90 13.23 7.16
C MET A 859 -30.87 12.19 7.59
N TRP A 860 -30.66 11.14 6.80
CA TRP A 860 -29.58 10.17 6.98
C TRP A 860 -28.31 10.61 6.25
N ILE A 861 -27.16 10.10 6.70
CA ILE A 861 -25.89 10.23 6.01
C ILE A 861 -25.28 8.86 5.73
N SER A 862 -24.46 8.80 4.68
CA SER A 862 -23.53 7.71 4.41
C SER A 862 -22.14 8.04 4.94
N ILE A 863 -21.44 7.02 5.44
CA ILE A 863 -20.08 7.12 5.95
C ILE A 863 -19.23 6.04 5.29
N ILE A 864 -18.23 6.43 4.49
CA ILE A 864 -17.32 5.52 3.80
C ILE A 864 -15.98 5.44 4.53
N ASP A 865 -15.53 4.22 4.85
CA ASP A 865 -14.25 3.97 5.52
C ASP A 865 -13.05 3.86 4.56
N SER A 866 -11.84 3.71 5.10
CA SER A 866 -10.62 3.63 4.30
C SER A 866 -10.45 2.33 3.50
N ASN A 867 -11.30 1.33 3.75
CA ASN A 867 -11.38 0.08 3.01
C ASN A 867 -12.49 0.10 1.95
N GLY A 868 -13.32 1.15 1.91
CA GLY A 868 -14.47 1.28 1.01
C GLY A 868 -15.76 0.66 1.55
N HIS A 869 -15.83 0.31 2.83
CA HIS A 869 -17.08 -0.09 3.49
C HIS A 869 -17.97 1.14 3.71
N VAL A 870 -19.27 0.97 3.50
CA VAL A 870 -20.30 2.01 3.67
C VAL A 870 -21.16 1.65 4.87
N GLU A 871 -21.32 2.60 5.79
CA GLU A 871 -22.23 2.56 6.93
C GLU A 871 -23.22 3.74 6.82
N HIS A 872 -24.46 3.56 7.26
CA HIS A 872 -25.48 4.62 7.26
C HIS A 872 -25.76 5.09 8.70
N GLU A 873 -25.89 6.39 8.93
CA GLU A 873 -26.18 6.98 10.24
C GLU A 873 -27.35 7.98 10.17
N ASP A 874 -28.32 7.84 11.07
CA ASP A 874 -29.41 8.81 11.21
C ASP A 874 -28.89 10.13 11.82
N TRP A 875 -29.18 11.25 11.16
CA TRP A 875 -28.82 12.59 11.60
C TRP A 875 -30.05 13.48 11.88
N THR A 876 -31.26 12.92 11.91
CA THR A 876 -32.53 13.61 12.21
C THR A 876 -32.41 14.53 13.44
N ASP A 877 -31.95 14.02 14.58
CA ASP A 877 -31.77 14.82 15.81
C ASP A 877 -30.73 15.94 15.68
N ARG A 878 -29.71 15.75 14.84
CA ARG A 878 -28.65 16.75 14.61
C ARG A 878 -29.16 17.88 13.73
N PHE A 879 -29.88 17.56 12.65
CA PHE A 879 -30.55 18.54 11.80
C PHE A 879 -31.65 19.30 12.58
N ASN A 880 -32.40 18.63 13.45
CA ASN A 880 -33.36 19.27 14.35
C ASN A 880 -32.70 20.32 15.25
N LYS A 881 -31.61 19.96 15.96
CA LYS A 881 -30.85 20.91 16.80
C LYS A 881 -30.32 22.12 16.01
N LEU A 882 -29.80 21.92 14.80
CA LEU A 882 -29.35 23.01 13.91
C LEU A 882 -30.50 23.95 13.52
N ARG A 883 -31.67 23.37 13.18
CA ARG A 883 -32.90 24.09 12.83
C ARG A 883 -33.46 24.90 14.01
N ASP A 884 -33.41 24.35 15.21
CA ASP A 884 -33.87 25.02 16.43
C ASP A 884 -32.93 26.15 16.85
N ALA A 885 -31.61 25.92 16.82
CA ALA A 885 -30.60 26.94 17.10
C ALA A 885 -30.67 28.13 16.12
N ALA A 886 -31.01 27.89 14.86
CA ALA A 886 -31.26 28.94 13.87
C ALA A 886 -32.63 29.65 14.04
N GLY A 887 -33.47 29.18 14.98
CA GLY A 887 -34.76 29.75 15.28
C GLY A 887 -35.81 29.53 14.20
N CYS A 888 -35.74 28.41 13.47
CA CYS A 888 -36.72 28.02 12.44
C CYS A 888 -37.29 26.60 12.65
N PRO A 889 -37.79 26.24 13.85
CA PRO A 889 -38.35 24.91 14.15
C PRO A 889 -39.51 24.54 13.21
N TYR A 890 -39.80 23.23 13.10
CA TYR A 890 -40.89 22.70 12.27
C TYR A 890 -42.22 23.43 12.53
N PRO A 891 -42.99 23.85 11.50
CA PRO A 891 -42.85 23.53 10.08
C PRO A 891 -41.84 24.40 9.30
N GLY A 892 -41.05 25.23 9.99
CA GLY A 892 -39.86 25.85 9.40
C GLY A 892 -38.82 24.79 8.97
N TYR A 893 -37.90 25.20 8.11
CA TYR A 893 -36.92 24.29 7.50
C TYR A 893 -35.60 24.98 7.13
N MET A 894 -34.61 24.13 6.89
CA MET A 894 -33.28 24.46 6.40
C MET A 894 -32.91 23.45 5.31
N ILE A 895 -32.06 23.86 4.36
CA ILE A 895 -31.53 23.00 3.30
C ILE A 895 -29.99 23.04 3.38
N HIS A 896 -29.36 21.86 3.41
CA HIS A 896 -27.95 21.69 3.75
C HIS A 896 -27.14 21.08 2.59
N GLU A 897 -26.43 21.93 1.85
CA GLU A 897 -25.54 21.50 0.74
C GLU A 897 -24.06 21.83 1.03
N ALA A 898 -23.81 22.88 1.82
CA ALA A 898 -22.47 23.31 2.17
C ALA A 898 -22.16 22.98 3.65
N ILE A 899 -21.74 21.74 3.91
CA ILE A 899 -21.28 21.23 5.22
C ILE A 899 -19.83 20.75 5.14
N SER A 900 -18.96 21.22 6.04
CA SER A 900 -17.60 20.70 6.18
C SER A 900 -17.13 20.63 7.62
N TRP A 901 -16.35 19.60 7.93
CA TRP A 901 -15.70 19.43 9.23
C TRP A 901 -14.41 20.25 9.28
N SER A 902 -14.22 21.03 10.36
CA SER A 902 -12.97 21.73 10.63
C SER A 902 -12.06 20.88 11.54
N PRO A 903 -11.01 20.25 11.00
CA PRO A 903 -10.05 19.50 11.81
C PRO A 903 -9.22 20.38 12.77
N HIS A 904 -9.13 21.70 12.52
CA HIS A 904 -8.46 22.64 13.42
C HIS A 904 -9.33 23.08 14.60
N ARG A 905 -10.64 23.28 14.40
CA ARG A 905 -11.58 23.75 15.43
C ARG A 905 -12.30 22.63 16.16
N LYS A 906 -12.34 21.42 15.59
CA LYS A 906 -13.17 20.28 16.06
C LYS A 906 -14.67 20.60 16.03
N GLN A 907 -15.07 21.36 15.02
CA GLN A 907 -16.43 21.85 14.85
C GLN A 907 -16.92 21.53 13.45
N TRP A 908 -18.21 21.21 13.36
CA TRP A 908 -18.93 21.23 12.09
C TRP A 908 -19.19 22.69 11.72
N VAL A 909 -18.92 23.03 10.46
CA VAL A 909 -19.22 24.34 9.90
C VAL A 909 -20.24 24.14 8.79
N ILE A 910 -21.40 24.79 8.94
CA ILE A 910 -22.58 24.60 8.09
C ILE A 910 -23.00 25.94 7.51
N LEU A 911 -23.03 26.02 6.19
CA LEU A 911 -23.52 27.14 5.39
C LEU A 911 -24.81 26.66 4.69
N PRO A 912 -25.99 26.73 5.32
CA PRO A 912 -27.20 26.20 4.70
C PRO A 912 -27.54 26.98 3.42
N ARG A 913 -28.02 26.31 2.36
CA ARG A 913 -28.46 26.93 1.09
C ARG A 913 -29.62 27.89 1.36
N ARG A 914 -30.64 27.37 2.04
CA ARG A 914 -31.94 28.02 2.29
C ARG A 914 -32.28 27.95 3.77
N VAL A 915 -32.94 29.00 4.28
CA VAL A 915 -33.43 29.07 5.67
C VAL A 915 -34.80 29.75 5.71
N SER A 916 -35.81 29.06 6.22
CA SER A 916 -37.19 29.54 6.28
C SER A 916 -37.86 29.29 7.62
N LYS A 917 -38.52 30.32 8.19
CA LYS A 917 -39.44 30.19 9.34
C LYS A 917 -40.88 29.86 8.93
N LYS A 918 -41.14 29.70 7.62
CA LYS A 918 -42.43 29.28 7.07
C LYS A 918 -42.34 27.83 6.56
N PRO A 919 -43.48 27.11 6.43
CA PRO A 919 -43.57 25.84 5.71
C PRO A 919 -42.85 25.84 4.36
N TYR A 920 -42.45 24.65 3.92
CA TYR A 920 -41.88 24.44 2.59
C TYR A 920 -42.92 24.73 1.49
N ASP A 921 -42.50 25.49 0.49
CA ASP A 921 -43.24 25.90 -0.69
C ASP A 921 -42.21 26.02 -1.80
N GLU A 922 -42.41 25.27 -2.89
CA GLU A 922 -41.43 25.03 -3.94
C GLU A 922 -41.07 26.35 -4.68
N ASN A 923 -42.08 27.13 -5.07
CA ASN A 923 -41.90 28.41 -5.77
C ASN A 923 -41.28 29.48 -4.85
N LEU A 924 -41.58 29.42 -3.54
CA LEU A 924 -41.06 30.39 -2.58
C LEU A 924 -39.68 30.02 -2.02
N ASP A 925 -39.17 28.79 -2.21
CA ASP A 925 -37.86 28.36 -1.72
C ASP A 925 -36.70 29.02 -2.46
N GLU A 926 -36.80 29.21 -3.79
CA GLU A 926 -35.78 29.91 -4.60
C GLU A 926 -35.32 31.21 -3.93
N ARG A 927 -36.27 31.94 -3.32
CA ARG A 927 -36.08 33.25 -2.68
C ARG A 927 -35.81 33.14 -1.16
N ARG A 928 -35.37 31.97 -0.66
CA ARG A 928 -34.93 31.70 0.74
C ARG A 928 -33.41 31.60 0.91
N GLY A 929 -32.64 31.97 -0.12
CA GLY A 929 -31.16 32.05 -0.11
C GLY A 929 -30.59 32.62 1.17
N SER A 930 -29.52 32.02 1.65
CA SER A 930 -28.99 32.19 3.01
C SER A 930 -27.83 33.17 3.12
N ASN A 931 -27.65 33.71 4.32
CA ASN A 931 -26.42 34.40 4.74
C ASN A 931 -26.02 33.96 6.17
N THR A 932 -26.40 32.73 6.54
CA THR A 932 -26.14 32.14 7.86
C THR A 932 -24.88 31.27 7.82
N VAL A 933 -24.08 31.31 8.88
CA VAL A 933 -23.00 30.35 9.14
C VAL A 933 -23.22 29.78 10.53
N ILE A 934 -23.29 28.45 10.64
CA ILE A 934 -23.48 27.74 11.90
C ILE A 934 -22.20 27.00 12.26
N LEU A 935 -21.74 27.16 13.50
CA LEU A 935 -20.62 26.43 14.09
C LEU A 935 -21.19 25.50 15.16
N ALA A 936 -21.02 24.19 15.03
CA ALA A 936 -21.51 23.21 16.01
C ALA A 936 -20.37 22.37 16.58
N SER A 937 -20.45 22.03 17.87
CA SER A 937 -19.55 21.06 18.50
C SER A 937 -19.65 19.67 17.84
N GLU A 938 -18.67 18.81 18.08
CA GLU A 938 -18.56 17.47 17.49
C GLU A 938 -19.83 16.60 17.68
N ASP A 939 -20.49 16.78 18.83
CA ASP A 939 -21.68 16.10 19.34
C ASP A 939 -22.98 16.93 19.20
N PHE A 940 -22.90 18.14 18.65
CA PHE A 940 -24.01 19.11 18.57
C PHE A 940 -24.64 19.40 19.95
N SER A 941 -23.83 19.63 20.98
CA SER A 941 -24.27 20.15 22.28
C SER A 941 -24.15 21.67 22.35
N GLU A 942 -23.10 22.25 21.77
CA GLU A 942 -22.93 23.69 21.59
C GLU A 942 -23.13 24.06 20.11
N ILE A 943 -23.98 25.06 19.84
CA ILE A 943 -24.26 25.55 18.48
C ILE A 943 -24.28 27.08 18.47
N GLU A 944 -23.36 27.70 17.72
CA GLU A 944 -23.30 29.15 17.49
C GLU A 944 -23.83 29.47 16.08
N VAL A 945 -24.79 30.41 15.99
CA VAL A 945 -25.38 30.83 14.71
C VAL A 945 -24.99 32.28 14.40
N ARG A 946 -24.15 32.47 13.39
CA ARG A 946 -23.72 33.78 12.87
C ARG A 946 -24.47 34.14 11.59
N LYS A 947 -24.56 35.44 11.31
CA LYS A 947 -24.93 35.96 9.99
C LYS A 947 -23.73 36.66 9.38
N ILE A 948 -23.32 36.21 8.20
CA ILE A 948 -22.11 36.64 7.48
C ILE A 948 -22.49 36.89 6.02
N THR A 949 -21.82 37.82 5.35
CA THR A 949 -22.15 38.33 4.00
C THR A 949 -23.48 39.11 3.95
N LYS A 950 -23.66 39.93 2.91
CA LYS A 950 -24.96 40.52 2.57
C LYS A 950 -25.94 39.40 2.18
N LYS A 951 -27.22 39.53 2.58
CA LYS A 951 -28.25 38.56 2.16
C LYS A 951 -28.76 38.90 0.75
N THR A 952 -28.53 37.99 -0.19
CA THR A 952 -29.13 38.02 -1.54
C THR A 952 -30.21 36.93 -1.60
N PRO A 953 -31.52 37.25 -1.71
CA PRO A 953 -32.59 36.28 -1.48
C PRO A 953 -32.60 35.05 -2.40
N THR A 954 -32.15 35.20 -3.64
CA THR A 954 -32.11 34.16 -4.69
C THR A 954 -30.90 33.22 -4.56
N ARG A 955 -29.79 33.72 -4.01
CA ARG A 955 -28.50 33.01 -3.95
C ARG A 955 -28.39 32.16 -2.68
N GLY A 956 -28.22 30.85 -2.83
CA GLY A 956 -27.95 29.93 -1.73
C GLY A 956 -26.52 29.39 -1.79
N PHE A 957 -25.90 29.10 -0.65
CA PHE A 957 -24.61 28.40 -0.62
C PHE A 957 -24.77 26.96 -1.12
N SER A 958 -23.93 26.54 -2.07
CA SER A 958 -23.92 25.18 -2.62
C SER A 958 -22.81 24.31 -2.02
N ASP A 959 -21.56 24.79 -1.96
CA ASP A 959 -20.46 24.13 -1.23
C ASP A 959 -19.47 25.17 -0.69
N PHE A 960 -18.60 24.75 0.23
CA PHE A 960 -17.44 25.53 0.64
C PHE A 960 -16.28 24.63 1.06
N LYS A 961 -15.06 25.16 0.93
CA LYS A 961 -13.86 24.56 1.52
C LYS A 961 -13.04 25.64 2.23
N PHE A 962 -12.36 25.25 3.31
CA PHE A 962 -11.42 26.14 3.99
C PHE A 962 -10.19 26.36 3.11
N LEU A 963 -9.72 27.60 3.01
CA LEU A 963 -8.51 27.94 2.26
C LEU A 963 -7.30 27.21 2.87
N PRO A 964 -6.52 26.44 2.08
CA PRO A 964 -5.34 25.75 2.58
C PRO A 964 -4.35 26.68 3.28
N GLY A 965 -3.76 26.22 4.39
CA GLY A 965 -2.87 27.01 5.24
C GLY A 965 -3.54 28.04 6.16
N SER A 966 -4.85 28.32 6.01
CA SER A 966 -5.55 29.31 6.85
C SER A 966 -5.87 28.84 8.29
N LYS A 967 -5.64 27.55 8.60
CA LYS A 967 -6.06 26.89 9.87
C LYS A 967 -7.58 26.94 10.09
N ASP A 968 -8.35 26.77 9.02
CA ASP A 968 -9.82 26.82 9.00
C ASP A 968 -10.39 28.16 9.55
N SER A 969 -9.81 29.30 9.17
CA SER A 969 -10.40 30.63 9.39
C SER A 969 -11.04 31.21 8.13
N VAL A 970 -10.35 31.10 7.00
CA VAL A 970 -10.81 31.61 5.70
C VAL A 970 -11.57 30.52 4.95
N ILE A 971 -12.76 30.88 4.50
CA ILE A 971 -13.65 30.06 3.67
C ILE A 971 -13.61 30.58 2.23
N VAL A 972 -13.52 29.64 1.28
CA VAL A 972 -13.89 29.85 -0.12
C VAL A 972 -15.20 29.12 -0.35
N ALA A 973 -16.25 29.85 -0.72
CA ALA A 973 -17.60 29.32 -0.87
C ALA A 973 -18.16 29.57 -2.27
N LEU A 974 -18.96 28.62 -2.74
CA LEU A 974 -19.84 28.77 -3.87
C LEU A 974 -21.25 29.16 -3.39
N LYS A 975 -21.92 29.98 -4.19
CA LYS A 975 -23.37 30.15 -4.19
C LYS A 975 -23.91 29.87 -5.58
N SER A 976 -25.01 29.13 -5.69
CA SER A 976 -25.76 29.02 -6.94
C SER A 976 -27.09 29.78 -6.88
N GLU A 977 -27.54 30.19 -8.06
CA GLU A 977 -28.72 31.01 -8.33
C GLU A 977 -29.49 30.34 -9.46
N GLU A 978 -30.75 30.01 -9.18
CA GLU A 978 -31.67 29.35 -10.11
C GLU A 978 -32.87 30.28 -10.25
N ASN A 979 -33.34 30.46 -11.48
CA ASN A 979 -34.49 31.30 -11.78
C ASN A 979 -35.33 30.63 -12.87
N GLU A 980 -36.43 29.95 -12.49
CA GLU A 980 -37.30 29.29 -13.48
C GLU A 980 -38.01 30.28 -14.44
N GLU A 981 -38.23 31.55 -14.05
CA GLU A 981 -38.84 32.57 -14.91
C GLU A 981 -37.95 32.87 -16.14
N GLU A 982 -36.63 32.97 -15.94
CA GLU A 982 -35.64 33.24 -16.99
C GLU A 982 -34.97 31.97 -17.54
N LYS A 983 -35.12 30.83 -16.84
CA LYS A 983 -34.44 29.53 -17.09
C LYS A 983 -32.91 29.61 -17.00
N THR A 984 -32.41 30.60 -16.27
CA THR A 984 -30.99 30.81 -15.98
C THR A 984 -30.53 30.01 -14.77
N GLN A 985 -29.27 29.57 -14.80
CA GLN A 985 -28.60 28.87 -13.69
C GLN A 985 -27.20 29.49 -13.58
N ASN A 986 -26.98 30.33 -12.57
CA ASN A 986 -25.75 31.07 -12.37
C ASN A 986 -25.04 30.61 -11.10
N SER A 987 -23.73 30.83 -11.05
CA SER A 987 -22.91 30.50 -9.88
C SER A 987 -21.92 31.60 -9.57
N TYR A 988 -21.66 31.80 -8.28
CA TYR A 988 -20.83 32.85 -7.73
C TYR A 988 -19.82 32.25 -6.75
N ILE A 989 -18.58 32.71 -6.81
CA ILE A 989 -17.53 32.33 -5.85
C ILE A 989 -17.12 33.55 -5.01
N MET A 990 -16.89 33.32 -3.72
CA MET A 990 -16.51 34.38 -2.77
C MET A 990 -15.51 33.86 -1.74
N VAL A 991 -14.76 34.78 -1.13
CA VAL A 991 -13.77 34.47 -0.06
C VAL A 991 -14.02 35.35 1.14
N PHE A 992 -14.17 34.76 2.32
CA PHE A 992 -14.39 35.49 3.58
C PHE A 992 -13.78 34.77 4.79
N ASN A 993 -13.57 35.50 5.88
CA ASN A 993 -13.13 34.97 7.16
C ASN A 993 -14.35 34.66 8.06
N LEU A 994 -14.27 33.63 8.92
CA LEU A 994 -15.32 33.24 9.88
C LEU A 994 -15.70 34.33 10.89
N ASP A 995 -14.88 35.37 11.01
CA ASP A 995 -15.14 36.56 11.83
C ASP A 995 -15.93 37.66 11.07
N GLY A 996 -16.36 37.37 9.84
CA GLY A 996 -17.22 38.23 9.01
C GLY A 996 -16.50 39.09 7.96
N THR A 997 -15.17 39.11 7.95
CA THR A 997 -14.38 39.92 7.02
C THR A 997 -14.44 39.39 5.60
N MET A 998 -14.92 40.20 4.64
CA MET A 998 -14.84 39.89 3.21
C MET A 998 -13.40 40.03 2.69
N LEU A 999 -12.98 39.08 1.85
CA LEU A 999 -11.63 39.03 1.25
C LEU A 999 -11.69 38.92 -0.29
N MET A 1000 -12.82 38.48 -0.84
CA MET A 1000 -13.23 38.58 -2.24
C MET A 1000 -14.76 38.57 -2.30
N GLU A 1001 -15.36 39.59 -2.92
CA GLU A 1001 -16.82 39.70 -3.10
C GLU A 1001 -17.39 38.62 -4.04
N GLU A 1002 -18.72 38.46 -4.04
CA GLU A 1002 -19.43 37.52 -4.92
C GLU A 1002 -19.08 37.76 -6.40
N THR A 1003 -18.23 36.89 -6.96
CA THR A 1003 -17.69 36.97 -8.32
C THR A 1003 -18.36 35.90 -9.18
N GLU A 1004 -18.95 36.28 -10.31
CA GLU A 1004 -19.67 35.34 -11.19
C GLU A 1004 -18.73 34.34 -11.88
N ILE A 1005 -19.17 33.09 -12.01
CA ILE A 1005 -18.45 32.00 -12.67
C ILE A 1005 -18.91 31.91 -14.13
N PRO A 1006 -18.02 32.10 -15.13
CA PRO A 1006 -18.42 32.13 -16.53
C PRO A 1006 -19.02 30.81 -17.03
N GLY A 1007 -20.22 30.88 -17.61
CA GLY A 1007 -20.80 29.80 -18.42
C GLY A 1007 -22.29 29.48 -18.20
N MET A 1008 -23.01 30.19 -17.32
CA MET A 1008 -24.44 29.95 -17.02
C MET A 1008 -24.72 28.47 -16.67
N MET A 1009 -23.98 27.96 -15.68
CA MET A 1009 -24.14 26.61 -15.11
C MET A 1009 -24.21 26.68 -13.57
N LYS A 1010 -24.89 25.70 -12.97
CA LYS A 1010 -25.01 25.45 -11.52
C LYS A 1010 -23.78 24.67 -11.05
N PHE A 1011 -22.84 25.35 -10.39
CA PHE A 1011 -21.64 24.75 -9.81
C PHE A 1011 -21.85 24.51 -8.33
N GLU A 1012 -21.59 23.29 -7.90
CA GLU A 1012 -21.90 22.83 -6.56
C GLU A 1012 -20.65 22.30 -5.88
N GLY A 1013 -20.05 21.20 -6.33
CA GLY A 1013 -18.82 20.71 -5.69
C GLY A 1013 -17.60 21.62 -5.92
N LEU A 1014 -16.83 21.90 -4.87
CA LEU A 1014 -15.55 22.62 -4.88
C LEU A 1014 -14.47 21.86 -4.08
N GLU A 1015 -13.23 21.76 -4.57
CA GLU A 1015 -12.09 21.18 -3.84
C GLU A 1015 -10.73 21.74 -4.29
N PHE A 1016 -9.71 21.72 -3.41
CA PHE A 1016 -8.36 22.20 -3.67
C PHE A 1016 -7.38 21.11 -4.17
N MET A 1017 -6.48 21.49 -5.07
CA MET A 1017 -5.53 20.61 -5.79
C MET A 1017 -4.12 20.54 -5.19
#